data_AF-A0A066XFG5-F1
#
_entry.id   AF-A0A066XFG5-F1
#
_cell.length_a   1.000
_cell.length_b   1.000
_cell.length_c   1.000
_cell.angle_alpha   90.00
_cell.angle_beta   90.00
_cell.angle_gamma   90.00
#
_symmetry.space_group_name_H-M   'P 1'
#
loop_
_entity.id
_entity.type
_entity.pdbx_description
1 polymer ?
#
loop_
_entity_poly.entity_id
_entity_poly.type
_entity_poly.pdbx_seq_one_letter_code
_entity_poly.pdbx_strand_id
1 'polypeptide(L)'
;MCKSRKSSAFFFNCGILILLILRLHALARQYDQEPLTQPRLPPSNWNSPSRVIPAVPGHAHNHDRYSKPTLLQDESEQIPAAMRLNFSSPSPHLFASVCALLQQWGNTLFPNGHTIATVELPAFTLLYHGRLDEANGPPSPDWLSFDIEMAYGLMGGTRRSFILTYQATRPIKALYFDGQSAALFGFGQLDTQMLHLYANVSGPDLDGSDGGGNHSYELKAEYDRATGLCDWLQHAGLRGKGWGIEGIVRMNAGFEMIWCDFTAASLQLVSRMNVTAPQMKHGRNRREADNDAGRTKEAEKQGHARKKEAQTSPQTTVLEQPTSTPWSPIPPDWSDIVGPPDREPFLLNQGSAWFESATWHYGFTGAGRGAGETRARVLGCGIVSWYGHRYWGSVVEEERERLNLSSEGYWGGHKDSSEEVCGSQGVALSSLRRRRRMHHLEGVTVSLAEEMRQETKEMLRDAVNGQGCSGMDWVSIMGDIAQRISRHLASLELYTRVDVRNEKVKRVSGRKWLSQLRGQSHMFFVSSLEYPSVINAETWQLKGRLFTEVCWRCQYHYTKAMANVSLTRWEKSLRYAVEEIMGSVCRVLLEIEFEIESSWYELEEQGHMSSRLEALSDKWGGQIARLRSWLGWEGESVRCEEACSWDEVCYIPIWPLCVQKQRQAGEQRLWETCYHKTELRAEFHRRMPGQRGSPVWWGDEMDLWHPRCVKVDDIVHDVT
;
A
#
# COMPACT_ATOMS: atom_id res chain seq x y z
N MET A 1 23.69 -51.93 6.46
CA MET A 1 24.45 -52.31 5.24
C MET A 1 23.46 -52.50 4.09
N CYS A 2 23.45 -51.64 3.07
CA CYS A 2 22.90 -51.96 1.75
C CYS A 2 23.28 -50.88 0.72
N LYS A 3 23.84 -51.32 -0.41
CA LYS A 3 24.35 -50.51 -1.52
C LYS A 3 23.24 -50.09 -2.49
N SER A 4 23.35 -48.86 -2.99
CA SER A 4 23.01 -48.34 -4.33
C SER A 4 21.77 -48.86 -5.08
N ARG A 5 20.73 -48.01 -5.15
CA ARG A 5 19.74 -47.94 -6.25
C ARG A 5 19.33 -46.47 -6.48
N LYS A 6 20.12 -45.70 -7.25
CA LYS A 6 19.70 -44.40 -7.81
C LYS A 6 20.39 -44.15 -9.15
N SER A 7 19.87 -44.71 -10.24
CA SER A 7 20.26 -44.32 -11.61
C SER A 7 19.17 -44.49 -12.67
N SER A 8 17.95 -44.94 -12.33
CA SER A 8 16.90 -45.19 -13.33
C SER A 8 15.89 -44.04 -13.50
N ALA A 9 15.87 -43.03 -12.62
CA ALA A 9 14.88 -41.94 -12.69
C ALA A 9 15.34 -40.75 -13.57
N PHE A 10 16.64 -40.59 -13.83
CA PHE A 10 17.16 -39.43 -14.56
C PHE A 10 17.05 -39.58 -16.09
N PHE A 11 17.10 -40.82 -16.60
CA PHE A 11 16.97 -41.10 -18.03
C PHE A 11 15.53 -41.01 -18.55
N PHE A 12 14.52 -41.17 -17.70
CA PHE A 12 13.12 -41.14 -18.10
C PHE A 12 12.63 -39.70 -18.41
N ASN A 13 13.16 -38.69 -17.71
CA ASN A 13 12.76 -37.29 -17.91
C ASN A 13 13.41 -36.62 -19.13
N CYS A 14 14.60 -37.03 -19.55
CA CYS A 14 15.21 -36.50 -20.79
C CYS A 14 14.52 -37.04 -22.06
N GLY A 15 14.02 -38.28 -22.04
CA GLY A 15 13.32 -38.87 -23.19
C GLY A 15 11.98 -38.19 -23.50
N ILE A 16 11.25 -37.77 -22.46
CA ILE A 16 9.97 -37.07 -22.60
C ILE A 16 10.16 -35.66 -23.18
N LEU A 17 11.22 -34.96 -22.78
CA LEU A 17 11.53 -33.62 -23.28
C LEU A 17 11.91 -33.63 -24.77
N ILE A 18 12.68 -34.63 -25.22
CA ILE A 18 13.05 -34.79 -26.63
C ILE A 18 11.83 -35.14 -27.50
N LEU A 19 10.91 -35.97 -27.00
CA LEU A 19 9.67 -36.29 -27.70
C LEU A 19 8.71 -35.09 -27.83
N LEU A 20 8.69 -34.20 -26.83
CA LEU A 20 7.93 -32.93 -26.88
C LEU A 20 8.51 -31.95 -27.91
N ILE A 21 9.84 -31.80 -27.96
CA ILE A 21 10.52 -30.95 -28.94
C ILE A 21 10.31 -31.47 -30.37
N LEU A 22 10.37 -32.78 -30.58
CA LEU A 22 10.11 -33.39 -31.89
C LEU A 22 8.64 -33.24 -32.32
N ARG A 23 7.67 -33.32 -31.38
CA ARG A 23 6.25 -33.04 -31.67
C ARG A 23 5.99 -31.58 -32.01
N LEU A 24 6.64 -30.63 -31.34
CA LEU A 24 6.52 -29.20 -31.65
C LEU A 24 7.12 -28.86 -33.03
N HIS A 25 8.25 -29.49 -33.40
CA HIS A 25 8.79 -29.34 -34.75
C HIS A 25 7.94 -29.98 -35.85
N ALA A 26 7.25 -31.10 -35.55
CA ALA A 26 6.33 -31.72 -36.49
C ALA A 26 5.06 -30.88 -36.70
N LEU A 27 4.53 -30.24 -35.64
CA LEU A 27 3.39 -29.33 -35.73
C LEU A 27 3.73 -28.02 -36.46
N ALA A 28 4.95 -27.49 -36.28
CA ALA A 28 5.42 -26.31 -37.01
C ALA A 28 5.56 -26.55 -38.52
N ARG A 29 5.93 -27.77 -38.95
CA ARG A 29 6.00 -28.14 -40.38
C ARG A 29 4.63 -28.37 -41.03
N GLN A 30 3.57 -28.56 -40.24
CA GLN A 30 2.23 -28.83 -40.76
C GLN A 30 1.43 -27.56 -41.07
N TYR A 31 1.91 -26.38 -40.65
CA TYR A 31 1.29 -25.08 -40.87
C TYR A 31 1.78 -24.33 -42.13
N ASP A 32 2.79 -24.86 -42.84
CA ASP A 32 3.43 -24.23 -44.01
C ASP A 32 2.83 -24.64 -45.37
N GLN A 33 1.67 -25.32 -45.40
CA GLN A 33 1.01 -25.74 -46.65
C GLN A 33 -0.50 -25.42 -46.70
N GLU A 34 -0.86 -24.15 -46.60
CA GLU A 34 -2.09 -23.63 -47.23
C GLU A 34 -1.84 -22.27 -47.90
N PRO A 35 -2.23 -22.08 -49.19
CA PRO A 35 -2.03 -20.83 -49.90
C PRO A 35 -3.13 -19.81 -49.55
N LEU A 36 -2.78 -18.79 -48.78
CA LEU A 36 -3.65 -17.63 -48.55
C LEU A 36 -3.68 -16.71 -49.78
N THR A 37 -4.84 -16.66 -50.43
CA THR A 37 -5.21 -15.70 -51.48
C THR A 37 -5.09 -14.26 -50.98
N GLN A 38 -4.27 -13.44 -51.63
CA GLN A 38 -4.13 -12.00 -51.36
C GLN A 38 -5.32 -11.20 -51.90
N PRO A 39 -5.90 -10.25 -51.12
CA PRO A 39 -6.74 -9.20 -51.68
C PRO A 39 -5.86 -8.07 -52.26
N ARG A 40 -6.14 -7.69 -53.51
CA ARG A 40 -5.47 -6.60 -54.25
C ARG A 40 -5.80 -5.24 -53.62
N LEU A 41 -4.78 -4.44 -53.32
CA LEU A 41 -4.89 -3.01 -53.05
C LEU A 41 -4.75 -2.21 -54.37
N PRO A 42 -5.50 -1.11 -54.58
CA PRO A 42 -5.37 -0.27 -55.77
C PRO A 42 -4.16 0.69 -55.67
N PRO A 43 -3.61 1.16 -56.80
CA PRO A 43 -2.34 1.88 -56.84
C PRO A 43 -2.45 3.34 -56.38
N SER A 44 -1.38 3.82 -55.75
CA SER A 44 -1.14 5.20 -55.34
C SER A 44 -1.04 6.15 -56.53
N ASN A 45 -1.97 7.11 -56.62
CA ASN A 45 -1.84 8.28 -57.50
C ASN A 45 -1.36 9.48 -56.67
N TRP A 46 -0.07 9.76 -56.75
CA TRP A 46 0.51 11.06 -56.40
C TRP A 46 0.37 11.99 -57.61
N ASN A 47 -0.48 13.03 -57.51
CA ASN A 47 -0.43 14.25 -58.32
C ASN A 47 -1.32 15.35 -57.68
N SER A 48 -0.68 16.28 -56.97
CA SER A 48 -0.82 17.77 -56.86
C SER A 48 -2.21 18.45 -57.01
N PRO A 49 -2.49 19.64 -56.38
CA PRO A 49 -1.55 20.75 -56.22
C PRO A 49 -1.61 21.57 -54.91
N SER A 50 -0.53 22.32 -54.72
CA SER A 50 -0.29 23.38 -53.74
C SER A 50 -1.45 24.38 -53.65
N ARG A 51 -2.00 24.58 -52.44
CA ARG A 51 -2.82 25.77 -52.11
C ARG A 51 -1.99 26.75 -51.30
N VAL A 52 -1.69 27.86 -51.97
CA VAL A 52 -1.26 29.14 -51.42
C VAL A 52 -2.33 29.64 -50.44
N ILE A 53 -1.92 30.01 -49.23
CA ILE A 53 -2.73 30.79 -48.28
C ILE A 53 -2.01 32.13 -48.06
N PRO A 54 -2.71 33.28 -48.14
CA PRO A 54 -2.10 34.59 -48.28
C PRO A 54 -1.58 35.17 -46.96
N ALA A 55 -0.55 36.01 -47.07
CA ALA A 55 0.01 36.83 -46.01
C ALA A 55 -0.85 38.05 -45.70
N VAL A 56 -0.99 38.39 -44.41
CA VAL A 56 -1.41 39.70 -43.88
C VAL A 56 -0.58 39.98 -42.60
N PRO A 57 -0.16 41.24 -42.33
CA PRO A 57 1.15 41.53 -41.73
C PRO A 57 1.14 41.91 -40.24
N GLY A 58 2.30 41.68 -39.61
CA GLY A 58 3.02 42.63 -38.75
C GLY A 58 2.40 43.08 -37.43
N HIS A 59 2.93 42.55 -36.32
CA HIS A 59 3.25 43.38 -35.15
C HIS A 59 4.53 42.85 -34.47
N ALA A 60 5.52 43.73 -34.38
CA ALA A 60 6.84 43.53 -33.82
C ALA A 60 6.82 43.46 -32.29
N HIS A 61 7.68 42.65 -31.68
CA HIS A 61 8.33 42.98 -30.39
C HIS A 61 9.63 42.18 -30.16
N ASN A 62 10.73 42.94 -30.10
CA ASN A 62 11.99 42.76 -29.38
C ASN A 62 12.69 41.39 -29.31
N HIS A 63 13.71 41.25 -30.15
CA HIS A 63 14.97 40.61 -29.80
C HIS A 63 15.82 41.57 -28.96
N ASP A 64 16.25 41.17 -27.76
CA ASP A 64 17.61 41.34 -27.23
C ASP A 64 17.67 41.05 -25.72
N ARG A 65 18.26 39.89 -25.38
CA ARG A 65 19.18 39.68 -24.24
C ARG A 65 19.53 38.19 -24.10
N TYR A 66 20.56 37.75 -24.82
CA TYR A 66 21.34 36.57 -24.43
C TYR A 66 22.73 37.06 -24.03
N SER A 67 22.92 37.26 -22.73
CA SER A 67 24.25 37.45 -22.14
C SER A 67 24.92 36.09 -22.00
N LYS A 68 26.10 35.94 -22.63
CA LYS A 68 27.02 34.82 -22.41
C LYS A 68 27.44 34.76 -20.93
N PRO A 69 27.51 33.59 -20.27
CA PRO A 69 28.15 33.49 -18.97
C PRO A 69 29.67 33.38 -19.16
N THR A 70 30.38 34.27 -18.48
CA THR A 70 31.83 34.29 -18.33
C THR A 70 32.27 33.11 -17.44
N LEU A 71 33.28 32.39 -17.91
CA LEU A 71 34.07 31.43 -17.14
C LEU A 71 34.68 32.10 -15.90
N LEU A 72 34.60 31.45 -14.73
CA LEU A 72 35.71 31.21 -13.80
C LEU A 72 35.24 30.32 -12.63
N GLN A 73 36.04 29.26 -12.42
CA GLN A 73 36.03 28.11 -11.51
C GLN A 73 35.43 28.25 -10.10
N ASP A 74 34.70 27.19 -9.69
CA ASP A 74 35.10 26.40 -8.53
C ASP A 74 34.76 24.91 -8.82
N GLU A 75 35.80 24.08 -8.98
CA GLU A 75 35.73 22.66 -9.32
C GLU A 75 35.69 21.83 -8.04
N SER A 76 34.49 21.55 -7.53
CA SER A 76 34.24 20.37 -6.69
C SER A 76 32.98 19.67 -7.21
N GLU A 77 33.11 18.37 -7.49
CA GLU A 77 32.10 17.41 -7.98
C GLU A 77 30.63 17.82 -7.75
N GLN A 78 30.07 18.61 -8.67
CA GLN A 78 28.65 18.91 -8.70
C GLN A 78 27.99 18.04 -9.76
N ILE A 79 27.28 17.01 -9.32
CA ILE A 79 26.30 16.28 -10.14
C ILE A 79 25.46 17.33 -10.89
N PRO A 80 25.38 17.29 -12.24
CA PRO A 80 24.61 18.24 -13.03
C PRO A 80 23.19 18.40 -12.47
N ALA A 81 22.64 19.63 -12.42
CA ALA A 81 21.31 19.88 -11.85
C ALA A 81 20.20 18.99 -12.46
N ALA A 82 20.32 18.64 -13.75
CA ALA A 82 19.39 17.75 -14.47
C ALA A 82 19.38 16.28 -14.00
N MET A 83 20.31 15.92 -13.10
CA MET A 83 20.61 14.57 -12.62
C MET A 83 20.44 14.46 -11.09
N ARG A 84 20.07 15.55 -10.43
CA ARG A 84 19.75 15.57 -8.99
C ARG A 84 18.29 15.17 -8.76
N LEU A 85 18.07 14.35 -7.75
CA LEU A 85 16.74 13.89 -7.34
C LEU A 85 16.02 14.99 -6.54
N ASN A 86 14.83 15.38 -6.98
CA ASN A 86 13.99 16.35 -6.29
C ASN A 86 13.13 15.65 -5.23
N PHE A 87 13.57 15.68 -3.97
CA PHE A 87 12.85 15.07 -2.83
C PHE A 87 11.57 15.82 -2.45
N SER A 88 11.37 17.05 -2.94
CA SER A 88 10.12 17.78 -2.80
C SER A 88 9.05 17.39 -3.84
N SER A 89 9.35 16.45 -4.75
CA SER A 89 8.37 15.97 -5.73
C SER A 89 7.31 15.08 -5.07
N PRO A 90 6.01 15.28 -5.37
CA PRO A 90 4.96 14.39 -4.89
C PRO A 90 4.89 13.05 -5.61
N SER A 91 5.47 12.94 -6.82
CA SER A 91 5.27 11.77 -7.70
C SER A 91 5.68 10.44 -7.08
N PRO A 92 6.80 10.31 -6.34
CA PRO A 92 7.11 9.07 -5.62
C PRO A 92 6.04 8.65 -4.63
N HIS A 93 5.41 9.61 -3.94
CA HIS A 93 4.38 9.34 -2.95
C HIS A 93 3.06 8.89 -3.59
N LEU A 94 2.64 9.58 -4.66
CA LEU A 94 1.50 9.20 -5.48
C LEU A 94 1.69 7.78 -6.04
N PHE A 95 2.82 7.55 -6.70
CA PHE A 95 3.14 6.26 -7.29
C PHE A 95 3.12 5.13 -6.25
N ALA A 96 3.78 5.34 -5.11
CA ALA A 96 3.84 4.35 -4.05
C ALA A 96 2.48 4.10 -3.39
N SER A 97 1.58 5.09 -3.35
CA SER A 97 0.24 4.93 -2.73
C SER A 97 -0.66 4.12 -3.65
N VAL A 98 -0.57 4.35 -4.97
CA VAL A 98 -1.29 3.57 -5.97
C VAL A 98 -0.82 2.11 -6.01
N CYS A 99 0.49 1.86 -5.87
CA CYS A 99 1.03 0.49 -5.76
C CYS A 99 0.49 -0.27 -4.53
N ALA A 100 0.21 0.45 -3.45
CA ALA A 100 -0.27 -0.10 -2.19
C ALA A 100 -1.79 -0.32 -2.15
N LEU A 101 -2.55 0.10 -3.17
CA LEU A 101 -4.00 -0.12 -3.20
C LEU A 101 -4.32 -1.62 -3.13
N LEU A 102 -5.21 -1.98 -2.19
CA LEU A 102 -5.60 -3.36 -1.88
C LEU A 102 -4.44 -4.26 -1.40
N GLN A 103 -3.32 -3.67 -0.97
CA GLN A 103 -2.17 -4.40 -0.40
C GLN A 103 -2.05 -4.13 1.09
N GLN A 104 -1.94 -5.18 1.90
CA GLN A 104 -1.91 -4.99 3.35
C GLN A 104 -0.60 -4.35 3.85
N TRP A 105 0.56 -4.91 3.50
CA TRP A 105 1.87 -4.40 3.96
C TRP A 105 2.15 -2.96 3.54
N GLY A 106 1.81 -2.59 2.31
CA GLY A 106 1.99 -1.22 1.83
C GLY A 106 1.20 -0.22 2.69
N ASN A 107 -0.01 -0.59 3.10
CA ASN A 107 -0.88 0.22 3.96
C ASN A 107 -0.50 0.13 5.44
N THR A 108 0.05 -0.99 5.94
CA THR A 108 0.59 -1.07 7.32
C THR A 108 1.89 -0.27 7.48
N LEU A 109 2.79 -0.36 6.50
CA LEU A 109 4.04 0.41 6.47
C LEU A 109 3.81 1.89 6.21
N PHE A 110 2.66 2.28 5.69
CA PHE A 110 2.29 3.67 5.47
C PHE A 110 0.80 3.86 5.78
N PRO A 111 0.46 3.99 7.08
CA PRO A 111 -0.92 3.89 7.55
C PRO A 111 -1.80 5.07 7.18
N ASN A 112 -1.20 6.22 6.85
CA ASN A 112 -1.92 7.44 6.50
C ASN A 112 -2.24 7.42 5.01
N GLY A 113 -3.49 7.05 4.72
CA GLY A 113 -4.01 6.94 3.36
C GLY A 113 -4.47 8.28 2.80
N HIS A 114 -3.90 8.67 1.66
CA HIS A 114 -4.22 9.92 0.93
C HIS A 114 -4.78 9.64 -0.47
N THR A 115 -5.13 8.39 -0.78
CA THR A 115 -5.68 7.97 -2.07
C THR A 115 -7.02 7.30 -1.89
N ILE A 116 -7.99 7.77 -2.67
CA ILE A 116 -9.33 7.20 -2.75
C ILE A 116 -9.45 6.49 -4.09
N ALA A 117 -10.02 5.29 -4.09
CA ALA A 117 -10.29 4.57 -5.31
C ALA A 117 -11.74 4.08 -5.41
N THR A 118 -12.17 3.78 -6.63
CA THR A 118 -13.36 2.98 -6.89
C THR A 118 -12.91 1.55 -7.13
N VAL A 119 -13.50 0.60 -6.40
CA VAL A 119 -13.23 -0.82 -6.57
C VAL A 119 -14.48 -1.55 -7.04
N GLU A 120 -14.29 -2.65 -7.75
CA GLU A 120 -15.34 -3.55 -8.18
C GLU A 120 -15.09 -4.94 -7.58
N LEU A 121 -16.08 -5.46 -6.86
CA LEU A 121 -16.11 -6.84 -6.40
C LEU A 121 -16.80 -7.70 -7.47
N PRO A 122 -16.28 -8.89 -7.81
CA PRO A 122 -16.97 -9.82 -8.69
C PRO A 122 -18.33 -10.26 -8.14
N ALA A 123 -19.21 -10.71 -9.03
CA ALA A 123 -20.44 -11.38 -8.64
C ALA A 123 -20.14 -12.63 -7.79
N PHE A 124 -21.06 -12.97 -6.90
CA PHE A 124 -20.99 -14.14 -6.02
C PHE A 124 -19.87 -14.13 -4.98
N THR A 125 -19.23 -12.97 -4.76
CA THR A 125 -18.29 -12.75 -3.66
C THR A 125 -18.98 -12.97 -2.31
N LEU A 126 -18.37 -13.81 -1.45
CA LEU A 126 -18.83 -14.05 -0.08
C LEU A 126 -18.30 -12.98 0.86
N LEU A 127 -19.15 -12.57 1.80
CA LEU A 127 -18.87 -11.58 2.83
C LEU A 127 -19.46 -12.06 4.16
N TYR A 128 -18.83 -11.73 5.29
CA TYR A 128 -19.19 -12.30 6.59
C TYR A 128 -19.51 -11.21 7.62
N HIS A 129 -20.38 -11.54 8.57
CA HIS A 129 -20.76 -10.63 9.65
C HIS A 129 -20.96 -11.42 10.95
N GLY A 130 -20.35 -10.94 12.03
CA GLY A 130 -20.46 -11.53 13.36
C GLY A 130 -21.51 -10.82 14.21
N ARG A 131 -22.35 -11.58 14.93
CA ARG A 131 -23.43 -11.05 15.78
C ARG A 131 -23.46 -11.74 17.14
N LEU A 132 -23.87 -11.00 18.17
CA LEU A 132 -24.04 -11.51 19.54
C LEU A 132 -25.52 -11.72 19.94
N ASP A 133 -26.45 -11.42 19.03
CA ASP A 133 -27.89 -11.37 19.25
C ASP A 133 -28.67 -12.18 18.19
N GLU A 134 -29.92 -12.46 18.50
CA GLU A 134 -30.77 -13.36 17.70
C GLU A 134 -31.46 -12.68 16.51
N ALA A 135 -31.33 -11.36 16.32
CA ALA A 135 -32.02 -10.68 15.23
C ALA A 135 -31.49 -11.13 13.85
N ASN A 136 -32.40 -11.23 12.88
CA ASN A 136 -32.19 -11.93 11.61
C ASN A 136 -31.13 -11.30 10.69
N GLY A 137 -30.84 -10.01 10.84
CA GLY A 137 -29.83 -9.29 10.06
C GLY A 137 -29.40 -8.00 10.76
N PRO A 138 -28.30 -7.38 10.30
CA PRO A 138 -27.80 -6.12 10.81
C PRO A 138 -28.67 -4.93 10.34
N PRO A 139 -28.55 -3.76 11.01
CA PRO A 139 -29.05 -2.49 10.50
C PRO A 139 -28.33 -2.07 9.19
N SER A 140 -28.70 -0.92 8.66
CA SER A 140 -28.01 -0.30 7.52
C SER A 140 -27.63 1.15 7.86
N PRO A 141 -26.37 1.56 7.65
CA PRO A 141 -25.22 0.74 7.25
C PRO A 141 -24.69 -0.16 8.37
N ASP A 142 -23.92 -1.19 8.02
CA ASP A 142 -23.17 -2.06 8.96
C ASP A 142 -21.96 -2.69 8.23
N TRP A 143 -21.07 -3.35 8.96
CA TRP A 143 -19.80 -3.90 8.46
C TRP A 143 -19.92 -5.35 7.99
N LEU A 144 -19.24 -5.63 6.88
CA LEU A 144 -18.97 -6.95 6.35
C LEU A 144 -17.47 -7.15 6.31
N SER A 145 -16.99 -8.31 6.72
CA SER A 145 -15.62 -8.73 6.49
C SER A 145 -15.51 -9.51 5.20
N PHE A 146 -14.36 -9.39 4.54
CA PHE A 146 -14.03 -10.28 3.43
C PHE A 146 -13.67 -11.69 3.94
N ASP A 147 -13.07 -11.80 5.12
CA ASP A 147 -12.68 -13.07 5.74
C ASP A 147 -13.60 -13.47 6.90
N ILE A 148 -13.87 -14.77 7.01
CA ILE A 148 -14.71 -15.30 8.09
C ILE A 148 -13.97 -15.22 9.43
N GLU A 149 -12.66 -15.38 9.41
CA GLU A 149 -11.76 -15.32 10.56
C GLU A 149 -11.79 -13.93 11.18
N MET A 150 -11.96 -12.86 10.39
CA MET A 150 -12.11 -11.51 10.91
C MET A 150 -13.48 -11.30 11.59
N ALA A 151 -14.57 -11.76 10.97
CA ALA A 151 -15.91 -11.67 11.58
C ALA A 151 -15.99 -12.47 12.88
N TYR A 152 -15.41 -13.67 12.90
CA TYR A 152 -15.30 -14.49 14.10
C TYR A 152 -14.34 -13.85 15.12
N GLY A 153 -13.22 -13.26 14.67
CA GLY A 153 -12.28 -12.53 15.50
C GLY A 153 -12.91 -11.37 16.28
N LEU A 154 -13.96 -10.74 15.76
CA LEU A 154 -14.67 -9.64 16.45
C LEU A 154 -15.77 -10.11 17.41
N MET A 155 -16.61 -11.08 16.99
CA MET A 155 -17.86 -11.43 17.70
C MET A 155 -18.00 -12.94 17.99
N GLY A 156 -16.94 -13.71 17.80
CA GLY A 156 -16.86 -15.16 18.05
C GLY A 156 -16.44 -15.51 19.48
N GLY A 157 -16.40 -16.81 19.78
CA GLY A 157 -15.86 -17.30 21.06
C GLY A 157 -16.65 -16.95 22.32
N THR A 158 -17.83 -16.33 22.21
CA THR A 158 -18.65 -15.93 23.36
C THR A 158 -19.83 -16.89 23.59
N ARG A 159 -20.61 -16.65 24.65
CA ARG A 159 -21.83 -17.42 24.98
C ARG A 159 -22.93 -17.32 23.94
N ARG A 160 -22.84 -16.34 23.05
CA ARG A 160 -23.81 -16.10 21.97
C ARG A 160 -23.04 -15.55 20.78
N SER A 161 -22.68 -16.41 19.85
CA SER A 161 -21.97 -16.02 18.64
C SER A 161 -22.68 -16.57 17.42
N PHE A 162 -23.06 -15.67 16.52
CA PHE A 162 -23.66 -16.00 15.24
C PHE A 162 -22.77 -15.48 14.11
N ILE A 163 -22.59 -16.30 13.07
CA ILE A 163 -21.94 -15.89 11.83
C ILE A 163 -22.98 -15.87 10.71
N LEU A 164 -23.11 -14.71 10.08
CA LEU A 164 -23.95 -14.51 8.91
C LEU A 164 -23.04 -14.48 7.69
N THR A 165 -23.40 -15.26 6.67
CA THR A 165 -22.71 -15.29 5.38
C THR A 165 -23.60 -14.65 4.35
N TYR A 166 -23.11 -13.56 3.76
CA TYR A 166 -23.72 -12.86 2.66
C TYR A 166 -23.01 -13.18 1.34
N GLN A 167 -23.73 -13.03 0.25
CA GLN A 167 -23.19 -13.18 -1.10
C GLN A 167 -23.67 -12.05 -2.00
N ALA A 168 -22.76 -11.44 -2.74
CA ALA A 168 -23.09 -10.50 -3.79
C ALA A 168 -23.81 -11.20 -4.95
N THR A 169 -24.91 -10.65 -5.45
CA THR A 169 -25.69 -11.28 -6.54
C THR A 169 -25.25 -10.82 -7.94
N ARG A 170 -24.41 -9.77 -8.01
CA ARG A 170 -23.83 -9.20 -9.24
C ARG A 170 -22.50 -8.50 -8.92
N PRO A 171 -21.75 -7.99 -9.92
CA PRO A 171 -20.59 -7.15 -9.64
C PRO A 171 -21.00 -5.90 -8.85
N ILE A 172 -20.25 -5.58 -7.80
CA ILE A 172 -20.54 -4.48 -6.86
C ILE A 172 -19.47 -3.41 -6.97
N LYS A 173 -19.84 -2.15 -7.17
CA LYS A 173 -18.90 -1.04 -7.08
C LYS A 173 -18.90 -0.48 -5.66
N ALA A 174 -17.72 -0.16 -5.15
CA ALA A 174 -17.51 0.36 -3.81
C ALA A 174 -16.48 1.50 -3.80
N LEU A 175 -16.60 2.38 -2.82
CA LEU A 175 -15.59 3.39 -2.50
C LEU A 175 -14.47 2.73 -1.69
N TYR A 176 -13.21 3.03 -1.93
CA TYR A 176 -12.08 2.50 -1.17
C TYR A 176 -11.19 3.63 -0.67
N PHE A 177 -10.87 3.61 0.62
CA PHE A 177 -9.88 4.49 1.24
C PHE A 177 -8.61 3.68 1.51
N ASP A 178 -7.46 4.11 0.97
CA ASP A 178 -6.17 3.46 1.23
C ASP A 178 -5.66 3.71 2.66
N GLY A 179 -4.45 3.23 2.95
CA GLY A 179 -3.90 3.24 4.31
C GLY A 179 -4.64 2.30 5.27
N GLN A 180 -4.40 2.49 6.55
CA GLN A 180 -5.15 1.78 7.61
C GLN A 180 -6.45 2.53 7.95
N SER A 181 -7.27 2.80 6.94
CA SER A 181 -8.50 3.60 7.04
C SER A 181 -9.61 3.00 7.93
N ALA A 182 -9.43 1.79 8.48
CA ALA A 182 -10.28 1.22 9.52
C ALA A 182 -9.60 1.17 10.91
N ALA A 183 -8.40 1.71 11.06
CA ALA A 183 -7.75 1.85 12.35
C ALA A 183 -8.31 3.07 13.09
N LEU A 184 -8.99 2.82 14.21
CA LEU A 184 -9.71 3.86 14.98
C LEU A 184 -8.78 4.69 15.88
N PHE A 185 -7.49 4.40 15.80
CA PHE A 185 -6.45 4.97 16.64
C PHE A 185 -5.21 5.21 15.78
N GLY A 186 -4.39 6.15 16.23
CA GLY A 186 -3.20 6.57 15.51
C GLY A 186 -3.33 8.01 15.03
N PHE A 187 -2.32 8.45 14.29
CA PHE A 187 -2.21 9.79 13.74
C PHE A 187 -2.31 9.71 12.21
N GLY A 188 -3.47 10.09 11.66
CA GLY A 188 -3.68 10.31 10.21
C GLY A 188 -4.45 9.23 9.45
N GLN A 189 -4.71 8.08 10.06
CA GLN A 189 -5.38 6.95 9.41
C GLN A 189 -6.80 7.29 8.91
N LEU A 190 -7.52 8.13 9.64
CA LEU A 190 -8.89 8.50 9.31
C LEU A 190 -9.00 9.82 8.53
N ASP A 191 -7.92 10.58 8.39
CA ASP A 191 -7.93 11.96 7.87
C ASP A 191 -8.74 12.14 6.59
N THR A 192 -8.51 11.27 5.61
CA THR A 192 -9.18 11.37 4.31
C THR A 192 -10.70 11.19 4.45
N GLN A 193 -11.17 10.31 5.34
CA GLN A 193 -12.60 10.16 5.64
C GLN A 193 -13.13 11.36 6.43
N MET A 194 -12.36 11.85 7.40
CA MET A 194 -12.74 12.98 8.25
C MET A 194 -12.88 14.28 7.44
N LEU A 195 -11.90 14.60 6.60
CA LEU A 195 -11.96 15.74 5.70
C LEU A 195 -13.12 15.63 4.72
N HIS A 196 -13.38 14.43 4.22
CA HIS A 196 -14.48 14.21 3.29
C HIS A 196 -15.86 14.46 3.92
N LEU A 197 -16.04 14.09 5.19
CA LEU A 197 -17.30 14.24 5.92
C LEU A 197 -17.48 15.62 6.55
N TYR A 198 -16.44 16.12 7.22
CA TYR A 198 -16.50 17.25 8.14
C TYR A 198 -15.66 18.46 7.71
N ALA A 199 -14.92 18.37 6.59
CA ALA A 199 -13.97 19.39 6.15
C ALA A 199 -12.87 19.73 7.21
N ASN A 200 -12.64 18.83 8.16
CA ASN A 200 -11.56 18.87 9.15
C ASN A 200 -11.15 17.44 9.54
N VAL A 201 -9.90 17.26 9.98
CA VAL A 201 -9.34 15.99 10.47
C VAL A 201 -9.72 15.66 11.92
N SER A 202 -10.08 16.66 12.74
CA SER A 202 -10.43 16.45 14.17
C SER A 202 -11.74 15.70 14.39
N GLY A 203 -12.65 15.75 13.41
CA GLY A 203 -13.98 15.15 13.51
C GLY A 203 -15.00 15.93 14.33
N PRO A 204 -16.18 15.32 14.56
CA PRO A 204 -17.22 15.95 15.37
C PRO A 204 -16.73 16.12 16.81
N ASP A 205 -16.98 17.28 17.41
CA ASP A 205 -16.67 17.54 18.81
C ASP A 205 -17.39 16.51 19.69
N LEU A 206 -16.61 15.66 20.36
CA LEU A 206 -17.12 14.65 21.27
C LEU A 206 -17.50 15.32 22.60
N ASP A 207 -18.52 16.19 22.59
CA ASP A 207 -18.97 16.92 23.79
C ASP A 207 -19.21 15.93 24.94
N GLY A 208 -18.42 16.07 26.01
CA GLY A 208 -18.56 15.30 27.26
C GLY A 208 -17.50 14.22 27.52
N SER A 209 -16.44 14.09 26.72
CA SER A 209 -15.35 13.13 27.01
C SER A 209 -14.40 13.65 28.10
N ASP A 210 -14.82 13.55 29.36
CA ASP A 210 -13.88 13.52 30.49
C ASP A 210 -13.03 12.23 30.38
N GLY A 211 -11.99 12.24 29.55
CA GLY A 211 -10.79 11.38 29.62
C GLY A 211 -10.94 9.85 29.75
N GLY A 212 -12.14 9.29 29.71
CA GLY A 212 -12.44 7.88 29.98
C GLY A 212 -12.84 7.17 28.69
N GLY A 213 -12.09 6.12 28.33
CA GLY A 213 -12.32 5.30 27.14
C GLY A 213 -13.61 4.49 27.19
N ASN A 214 -14.77 5.17 27.06
CA ASN A 214 -16.05 4.49 26.95
C ASN A 214 -16.21 3.95 25.52
N HIS A 215 -16.14 2.64 25.35
CA HIS A 215 -16.23 1.94 24.05
C HIS A 215 -17.50 2.31 23.26
N SER A 216 -18.57 2.71 23.95
CA SER A 216 -19.82 3.15 23.33
C SER A 216 -19.69 4.42 22.49
N TYR A 217 -18.79 5.34 22.85
CA TYR A 217 -18.64 6.62 22.15
C TYR A 217 -17.85 6.47 20.84
N GLU A 218 -16.83 5.62 20.83
CA GLU A 218 -16.02 5.35 19.65
C GLU A 218 -16.80 4.55 18.60
N LEU A 219 -17.59 3.56 19.04
CA LEU A 219 -18.48 2.82 18.17
C LEU A 219 -19.55 3.74 17.55
N LYS A 220 -20.10 4.67 18.34
CA LYS A 220 -21.05 5.67 17.82
C LYS A 220 -20.40 6.55 16.74
N ALA A 221 -19.20 7.07 16.99
CA ALA A 221 -18.49 7.89 16.01
C ALA A 221 -18.22 7.12 14.69
N GLU A 222 -18.02 5.81 14.77
CA GLU A 222 -17.89 4.94 13.60
C GLU A 222 -19.20 4.77 12.82
N TYR A 223 -20.32 4.56 13.50
CA TYR A 223 -21.63 4.54 12.86
C TYR A 223 -21.99 5.90 12.24
N ASP A 224 -21.63 7.01 12.89
CA ASP A 224 -21.85 8.36 12.37
C ASP A 224 -21.05 8.57 11.06
N ARG A 225 -19.80 8.08 11.00
CA ARG A 225 -19.00 8.11 9.77
C ARG A 225 -19.56 7.22 8.67
N ALA A 226 -19.90 5.97 8.99
CA ALA A 226 -20.48 5.03 8.06
C ALA A 226 -21.77 5.57 7.44
N THR A 227 -22.67 6.10 8.29
CA THR A 227 -23.92 6.73 7.89
C THR A 227 -23.65 7.96 7.04
N GLY A 228 -22.76 8.85 7.48
CA GLY A 228 -22.41 10.06 6.74
C GLY A 228 -21.85 9.79 5.33
N LEU A 229 -21.03 8.75 5.17
CA LEU A 229 -20.48 8.37 3.86
C LEU A 229 -21.57 7.79 2.95
N CYS A 230 -22.40 6.88 3.47
CA CYS A 230 -23.51 6.31 2.73
C CYS A 230 -24.56 7.38 2.34
N ASP A 231 -24.91 8.28 3.24
CA ASP A 231 -25.84 9.38 2.97
C ASP A 231 -25.28 10.36 1.94
N TRP A 232 -23.99 10.70 2.04
CA TRP A 232 -23.35 11.55 1.04
C TRP A 232 -23.41 10.92 -0.36
N LEU A 233 -23.07 9.64 -0.50
CA LEU A 233 -23.16 8.94 -1.78
C LEU A 233 -24.59 8.99 -2.36
N GLN A 234 -25.61 8.86 -1.50
CA GLN A 234 -27.01 8.89 -1.91
C GLN A 234 -27.43 10.30 -2.35
N HIS A 235 -27.14 11.32 -1.54
CA HIS A 235 -27.42 12.72 -1.87
C HIS A 235 -26.65 13.21 -3.11
N ALA A 236 -25.44 12.68 -3.35
CA ALA A 236 -24.65 12.98 -4.53
C ALA A 236 -25.16 12.32 -5.82
N GLY A 237 -26.16 11.42 -5.71
CA GLY A 237 -26.68 10.63 -6.83
C GLY A 237 -25.71 9.57 -7.32
N LEU A 238 -24.83 9.07 -6.44
CA LEU A 238 -23.81 8.06 -6.74
C LEU A 238 -24.20 6.66 -6.27
N ARG A 239 -25.29 6.53 -5.52
CA ARG A 239 -25.88 5.24 -5.13
C ARG A 239 -27.40 5.29 -5.09
N GLY A 240 -28.00 4.11 -5.16
CA GLY A 240 -29.38 3.87 -4.78
C GLY A 240 -29.58 2.41 -4.37
N LYS A 241 -30.84 1.99 -4.23
CA LYS A 241 -31.16 0.62 -3.82
C LYS A 241 -30.73 -0.36 -4.91
N GLY A 242 -29.64 -1.08 -4.68
CA GLY A 242 -29.16 -2.08 -5.63
C GLY A 242 -28.47 -1.50 -6.87
N TRP A 243 -27.85 -0.31 -6.81
CA TRP A 243 -26.98 0.22 -7.89
C TRP A 243 -26.01 1.31 -7.41
N GLY A 244 -24.97 1.57 -8.20
CA GLY A 244 -23.98 2.63 -7.94
C GLY A 244 -22.89 2.17 -6.98
N ILE A 245 -22.50 3.04 -6.04
CA ILE A 245 -21.55 2.72 -4.96
C ILE A 245 -22.32 2.15 -3.75
N GLU A 246 -22.22 0.85 -3.54
CA GLU A 246 -23.07 0.15 -2.55
C GLU A 246 -22.42 -0.09 -1.20
N GLY A 247 -21.11 0.16 -1.11
CA GLY A 247 -20.39 0.15 0.15
C GLY A 247 -19.03 0.82 0.08
N ILE A 248 -18.32 0.76 1.21
CA ILE A 248 -17.04 1.42 1.42
C ILE A 248 -16.04 0.39 1.94
N VAL A 249 -15.02 0.09 1.15
CA VAL A 249 -13.89 -0.77 1.54
C VAL A 249 -12.87 0.06 2.32
N ARG A 250 -12.33 -0.53 3.38
CA ARG A 250 -11.25 0.04 4.20
C ARG A 250 -10.46 -1.09 4.87
N MET A 251 -9.30 -0.77 5.44
CA MET A 251 -8.37 -1.76 5.97
C MET A 251 -7.87 -1.39 7.36
N ASN A 252 -7.73 -2.38 8.24
CA ASN A 252 -6.93 -2.26 9.47
C ASN A 252 -5.93 -3.42 9.54
N ALA A 253 -6.37 -4.55 10.08
CA ALA A 253 -5.63 -5.80 10.06
C ALA A 253 -6.03 -6.59 8.80
N GLY A 254 -7.32 -6.83 8.58
CA GLY A 254 -7.88 -7.30 7.31
C GLY A 254 -8.60 -6.20 6.53
N PHE A 255 -9.19 -6.58 5.41
CA PHE A 255 -10.10 -5.72 4.64
C PHE A 255 -11.54 -5.92 5.11
N GLU A 256 -12.24 -4.80 5.33
CA GLU A 256 -13.66 -4.76 5.65
C GLU A 256 -14.40 -3.86 4.66
N MET A 257 -15.71 -4.03 4.61
CA MET A 257 -16.63 -3.28 3.79
C MET A 257 -17.80 -2.79 4.63
N ILE A 258 -17.98 -1.48 4.75
CA ILE A 258 -19.23 -0.90 5.21
C ILE A 258 -20.26 -1.08 4.09
N TRP A 259 -21.33 -1.82 4.34
CA TRP A 259 -22.41 -2.00 3.40
C TRP A 259 -23.54 -1.02 3.68
N CYS A 260 -23.97 -0.26 2.67
CA CYS A 260 -24.87 0.87 2.90
C CYS A 260 -26.38 0.51 2.97
N ASP A 261 -26.82 -0.60 2.38
CA ASP A 261 -28.23 -1.03 2.39
C ASP A 261 -28.35 -2.56 2.31
N PHE A 262 -28.55 -3.21 3.47
CA PHE A 262 -28.72 -4.66 3.57
C PHE A 262 -30.07 -5.15 3.01
N THR A 263 -30.99 -4.24 2.65
CA THR A 263 -32.26 -4.58 2.00
C THR A 263 -32.17 -4.59 0.48
N ALA A 264 -31.01 -4.23 -0.09
CA ALA A 264 -30.76 -4.23 -1.52
C ALA A 264 -30.66 -5.67 -2.06
N ALA A 265 -31.27 -5.92 -3.22
CA ALA A 265 -31.22 -7.24 -3.89
C ALA A 265 -29.82 -7.62 -4.40
N SER A 266 -28.86 -6.68 -4.36
CA SER A 266 -27.45 -6.91 -4.70
C SER A 266 -26.69 -7.72 -3.65
N LEU A 267 -27.25 -7.87 -2.44
CA LEU A 267 -26.69 -8.67 -1.34
C LEU A 267 -27.72 -9.68 -0.82
N GLN A 268 -27.35 -10.95 -0.81
CA GLN A 268 -28.21 -12.03 -0.34
C GLN A 268 -27.63 -12.66 0.93
N LEU A 269 -28.45 -12.80 1.99
CA LEU A 269 -28.10 -13.64 3.13
C LEU A 269 -28.20 -15.11 2.70
N VAL A 270 -27.06 -15.80 2.67
CA VAL A 270 -26.96 -17.21 2.27
C VAL A 270 -27.08 -18.14 3.47
N SER A 271 -26.49 -17.75 4.60
CA SER A 271 -26.50 -18.58 5.81
C SER A 271 -26.48 -17.73 7.08
N ARG A 272 -27.15 -18.22 8.12
CA ARG A 272 -27.06 -17.74 9.49
C ARG A 272 -26.77 -18.95 10.38
N MET A 273 -25.57 -18.99 10.96
CA MET A 273 -25.13 -20.11 11.79
C MET A 273 -24.95 -19.66 13.24
N ASN A 274 -25.50 -20.43 14.18
CA ASN A 274 -25.13 -20.32 15.59
C ASN A 274 -23.82 -21.09 15.79
N VAL A 275 -22.74 -20.36 16.07
CA VAL A 275 -21.39 -20.92 16.28
C VAL A 275 -20.99 -20.89 17.76
N THR A 276 -21.94 -20.68 18.67
CA THR A 276 -21.69 -20.81 20.11
C THR A 276 -21.20 -22.21 20.44
N ALA A 277 -20.01 -22.29 21.02
CA ALA A 277 -19.43 -23.55 21.45
C ALA A 277 -20.00 -23.99 22.81
N PRO A 278 -20.14 -25.30 23.06
CA PRO A 278 -20.46 -25.80 24.39
C PRO A 278 -19.39 -25.40 25.41
N GLN A 279 -19.82 -24.89 26.56
CA GLN A 279 -18.91 -24.47 27.62
C GLN A 279 -18.07 -25.62 28.19
N MET A 280 -16.84 -25.32 28.56
CA MET A 280 -15.93 -26.23 29.25
C MET A 280 -16.46 -26.56 30.65
N LYS A 281 -16.26 -27.82 31.07
CA LYS A 281 -16.59 -28.25 32.43
C LYS A 281 -15.61 -27.59 33.40
N HIS A 282 -16.14 -26.99 34.47
CA HIS A 282 -15.32 -26.38 35.49
C HIS A 282 -14.33 -27.41 36.09
N GLY A 283 -13.06 -27.04 36.19
CA GLY A 283 -12.06 -27.85 36.88
C GLY A 283 -12.52 -28.08 38.32
N ARG A 284 -12.76 -29.34 38.69
CA ARG A 284 -13.11 -29.70 40.08
C ARG A 284 -11.92 -29.44 40.99
N ASN A 285 -11.71 -28.20 41.43
CA ASN A 285 -11.14 -27.99 42.75
C ASN A 285 -12.22 -28.37 43.76
N ARG A 286 -12.01 -29.55 44.32
CA ARG A 286 -12.89 -30.27 45.24
C ARG A 286 -12.95 -29.52 46.57
N ARG A 287 -13.63 -28.36 46.65
CA ARG A 287 -13.94 -27.67 47.92
C ARG A 287 -15.01 -26.56 47.90
N GLU A 288 -15.63 -26.22 46.77
CA GLU A 288 -16.67 -25.16 46.74
C GLU A 288 -18.03 -25.62 46.19
N ALA A 289 -18.31 -26.91 46.23
CA ALA A 289 -19.57 -27.47 45.72
C ALA A 289 -20.80 -27.31 46.66
N ASP A 290 -20.67 -26.65 47.82
CA ASP A 290 -21.77 -26.57 48.80
C ASP A 290 -22.41 -25.19 48.97
N ASN A 291 -21.93 -24.13 48.31
CA ASN A 291 -22.50 -22.77 48.54
C ASN A 291 -23.38 -22.23 47.41
N ASP A 292 -23.39 -22.82 46.20
CA ASP A 292 -24.14 -22.25 45.06
C ASP A 292 -25.54 -22.87 44.84
N ALA A 293 -25.85 -23.98 45.52
CA ALA A 293 -27.18 -24.60 45.49
C ALA A 293 -28.24 -23.83 46.33
N GLY A 294 -27.81 -22.86 47.15
CA GLY A 294 -28.68 -22.06 48.00
C GLY A 294 -29.24 -20.80 47.35
N ARG A 295 -28.59 -20.25 46.31
CA ARG A 295 -28.89 -18.90 45.81
C ARG A 295 -29.86 -18.88 44.62
N THR A 296 -30.00 -20.00 43.90
CA THR A 296 -30.90 -20.13 42.75
C THR A 296 -32.37 -20.35 43.13
N LYS A 297 -32.71 -20.63 44.39
CA LYS A 297 -34.10 -20.87 44.83
C LYS A 297 -34.83 -19.66 45.42
N GLU A 298 -34.14 -18.55 45.67
CA GLU A 298 -34.78 -17.33 46.21
C GLU A 298 -35.16 -16.31 45.13
N ALA A 299 -34.52 -16.32 43.95
CA ALA A 299 -34.83 -15.38 42.87
C ALA A 299 -36.14 -15.68 42.12
N GLU A 300 -36.64 -16.93 42.16
CA GLU A 300 -37.89 -17.32 41.46
C GLU A 300 -39.17 -16.98 42.24
N LYS A 301 -39.09 -16.41 43.46
CA LYS A 301 -40.29 -16.09 44.28
C LYS A 301 -40.68 -14.61 44.37
N GLN A 302 -39.95 -13.68 43.72
CA GLN A 302 -40.25 -12.24 43.79
C GLN A 302 -40.67 -11.59 42.46
N GLY A 303 -41.15 -12.36 41.47
CA GLY A 303 -41.56 -11.87 40.15
C GLY A 303 -43.06 -11.69 39.91
N HIS A 304 -43.92 -11.71 40.94
CA HIS A 304 -45.37 -11.53 40.77
C HIS A 304 -45.93 -10.38 41.62
N ALA A 305 -45.73 -9.16 41.14
CA ALA A 305 -46.57 -7.96 41.28
C ALA A 305 -45.76 -6.81 40.65
N ARG A 306 -46.21 -6.06 39.64
CA ARG A 306 -47.33 -5.12 39.73
C ARG A 306 -47.52 -4.48 38.34
N LYS A 307 -48.69 -4.67 37.72
CA LYS A 307 -49.21 -3.80 36.64
C LYS A 307 -49.66 -2.47 37.25
N LYS A 308 -49.40 -1.35 36.58
CA LYS A 308 -50.17 -0.08 36.60
C LYS A 308 -49.74 0.74 35.38
N GLU A 309 -50.54 0.78 34.31
CA GLU A 309 -51.62 1.75 34.02
C GLU A 309 -51.11 3.11 33.52
N ALA A 310 -51.67 3.48 32.36
CA ALA A 310 -51.31 4.61 31.52
C ALA A 310 -51.85 5.96 32.03
N GLN A 311 -51.19 7.04 31.61
CA GLN A 311 -51.80 8.37 31.52
C GLN A 311 -51.40 9.05 30.20
N THR A 312 -52.41 9.64 29.57
CA THR A 312 -52.44 10.21 28.22
C THR A 312 -52.29 11.74 28.21
N SER A 313 -51.58 12.23 27.17
CA SER A 313 -51.81 13.46 26.36
C SER A 313 -51.33 14.83 26.90
N PRO A 314 -51.05 15.86 26.04
CA PRO A 314 -51.51 16.02 24.64
C PRO A 314 -50.44 16.33 23.55
N GLN A 315 -50.93 16.26 22.31
CA GLN A 315 -50.26 16.35 21.01
C GLN A 315 -49.62 17.72 20.69
N THR A 316 -48.56 17.69 19.88
CA THR A 316 -48.23 18.77 18.94
C THR A 316 -47.90 18.16 17.57
N THR A 317 -48.73 18.47 16.58
CA THR A 317 -48.62 18.13 15.15
C THR A 317 -47.49 18.90 14.47
N VAL A 318 -46.47 18.21 13.94
CA VAL A 318 -45.66 18.67 12.78
C VAL A 318 -45.09 17.46 12.01
N LEU A 319 -45.64 17.25 10.81
CA LEU A 319 -45.09 16.63 9.57
C LEU A 319 -44.16 15.40 9.68
N GLU A 320 -44.67 14.26 9.18
CA GLU A 320 -43.94 13.03 8.91
C GLU A 320 -42.81 13.23 7.87
N GLN A 321 -41.56 13.06 8.32
CA GLN A 321 -40.42 12.64 7.50
C GLN A 321 -39.94 11.28 8.06
N PRO A 322 -39.59 10.28 7.23
CA PRO A 322 -39.04 9.03 7.73
C PRO A 322 -37.57 9.24 8.09
N THR A 323 -37.30 9.79 9.28
CA THR A 323 -35.96 9.86 9.87
C THR A 323 -35.78 8.77 10.93
N SER A 324 -34.57 8.22 10.93
CA SER A 324 -33.99 7.28 11.89
C SER A 324 -34.67 5.91 11.99
N THR A 325 -34.06 4.93 11.33
CA THR A 325 -34.11 3.55 11.82
C THR A 325 -33.61 3.52 13.27
N PRO A 326 -34.29 2.83 14.20
CA PRO A 326 -33.82 2.69 15.58
C PRO A 326 -32.42 2.08 15.57
N TRP A 327 -31.50 2.76 16.23
CA TRP A 327 -30.17 2.26 16.58
C TRP A 327 -30.23 0.78 16.96
N SER A 328 -29.29 -0.04 16.45
CA SER A 328 -28.99 -1.31 17.11
C SER A 328 -28.75 -0.99 18.59
N PRO A 329 -29.37 -1.74 19.53
CA PRO A 329 -29.15 -1.50 20.93
C PRO A 329 -27.65 -1.57 21.18
N ILE A 330 -27.12 -0.50 21.79
CA ILE A 330 -25.79 -0.47 22.39
C ILE A 330 -25.59 -1.83 23.06
N PRO A 331 -24.49 -2.57 22.76
CA PRO A 331 -24.29 -3.88 23.36
C PRO A 331 -24.47 -3.78 24.87
N PRO A 332 -25.27 -4.66 25.50
CA PRO A 332 -25.33 -4.74 26.94
C PRO A 332 -23.92 -4.90 27.49
N ASP A 333 -23.75 -4.51 28.75
CA ASP A 333 -22.54 -4.72 29.54
C ASP A 333 -21.83 -6.04 29.14
N TRP A 334 -20.61 -5.93 28.58
CA TRP A 334 -19.88 -7.07 27.98
C TRP A 334 -19.70 -8.21 28.99
N SER A 335 -19.78 -7.89 30.29
CA SER A 335 -19.83 -8.78 31.45
C SER A 335 -20.77 -9.97 31.34
N ASP A 336 -21.96 -9.80 30.73
CA ASP A 336 -22.99 -10.85 30.68
C ASP A 336 -22.83 -11.78 29.47
N ILE A 337 -22.21 -11.29 28.40
CA ILE A 337 -22.00 -12.00 27.12
C ILE A 337 -20.65 -12.73 27.12
N VAL A 338 -19.64 -12.12 27.74
CA VAL A 338 -18.32 -12.71 27.97
C VAL A 338 -18.37 -13.46 29.30
N GLY A 339 -18.57 -14.78 29.22
CA GLY A 339 -18.44 -15.63 30.40
C GLY A 339 -17.01 -15.62 30.97
N PRO A 340 -16.78 -16.28 32.12
CA PRO A 340 -15.44 -16.55 32.61
C PRO A 340 -14.60 -17.18 31.47
N PRO A 341 -13.43 -16.60 31.11
CA PRO A 341 -12.63 -17.08 29.98
C PRO A 341 -12.26 -18.58 30.07
N ASP A 342 -12.16 -19.14 31.28
CA ASP A 342 -11.91 -20.56 31.54
C ASP A 342 -13.05 -21.48 31.08
N ARG A 343 -14.25 -20.93 30.85
CA ARG A 343 -15.42 -21.70 30.40
C ARG A 343 -15.65 -21.63 28.89
N GLU A 344 -15.15 -20.62 28.21
CA GLU A 344 -15.39 -20.42 26.78
C GLU A 344 -14.22 -21.01 25.97
N PRO A 345 -14.39 -22.17 25.31
CA PRO A 345 -13.27 -22.97 24.79
C PRO A 345 -12.46 -22.29 23.68
N PHE A 346 -13.04 -21.30 23.00
CA PHE A 346 -12.42 -20.64 21.85
C PHE A 346 -12.28 -19.12 22.02
N LEU A 347 -12.54 -18.58 23.22
CA LEU A 347 -12.40 -17.14 23.46
C LEU A 347 -10.94 -16.69 23.32
N LEU A 348 -9.99 -17.51 23.76
CA LEU A 348 -8.55 -17.24 23.59
C LEU A 348 -8.12 -17.34 22.12
N ASN A 349 -8.64 -18.33 21.39
CA ASN A 349 -8.34 -18.54 19.96
C ASN A 349 -8.98 -17.48 19.04
N GLN A 350 -9.97 -16.72 19.52
CA GLN A 350 -10.63 -15.66 18.76
C GLN A 350 -9.61 -14.62 18.24
N GLY A 351 -8.65 -14.21 19.08
CA GLY A 351 -7.59 -13.27 18.68
C GLY A 351 -6.68 -13.80 17.56
N SER A 352 -6.47 -15.12 17.50
CA SER A 352 -5.71 -15.74 16.41
C SER A 352 -6.46 -15.72 15.08
N ALA A 353 -7.79 -15.81 15.08
CA ALA A 353 -8.56 -15.66 13.83
C ALA A 353 -8.40 -14.25 13.23
N TRP A 354 -8.34 -13.22 14.07
CA TRP A 354 -8.03 -11.86 13.61
C TRP A 354 -6.63 -11.75 12.98
N PHE A 355 -5.64 -12.39 13.61
CA PHE A 355 -4.29 -12.49 13.06
C PHE A 355 -4.26 -13.27 11.74
N GLU A 356 -4.93 -14.42 11.67
CA GLU A 356 -5.00 -15.25 10.47
C GLU A 356 -5.58 -14.46 9.29
N SER A 357 -6.75 -13.81 9.45
CA SER A 357 -7.31 -12.87 8.45
C SER A 357 -6.27 -11.85 8.00
N ALA A 358 -5.57 -11.26 8.96
CA ALA A 358 -4.56 -10.28 8.69
C ALA A 358 -3.26 -10.85 8.09
N THR A 359 -3.15 -12.14 7.80
CA THR A 359 -1.98 -12.69 7.08
C THR A 359 -2.35 -13.22 5.70
N TRP A 360 -3.63 -13.50 5.44
CA TRP A 360 -4.14 -13.89 4.11
C TRP A 360 -3.82 -12.88 3.03
N HIS A 361 -3.73 -11.59 3.39
CA HIS A 361 -3.56 -10.48 2.47
C HIS A 361 -2.13 -9.90 2.45
N TYR A 362 -1.15 -10.61 3.01
CA TYR A 362 0.25 -10.18 2.97
C TYR A 362 0.74 -10.05 1.53
N GLY A 363 1.24 -8.85 1.24
CA GLY A 363 1.12 -8.21 -0.07
C GLY A 363 2.43 -7.78 -0.73
N PHE A 364 3.59 -7.97 -0.09
CA PHE A 364 4.90 -7.77 -0.73
C PHE A 364 5.90 -8.75 -0.13
N THR A 365 5.81 -10.02 -0.49
CA THR A 365 6.88 -10.94 -0.09
C THR A 365 8.15 -10.52 -0.81
N GLY A 366 9.32 -10.81 -0.25
CA GLY A 366 10.60 -10.66 -0.97
C GLY A 366 10.68 -11.37 -2.34
N ALA A 367 9.64 -12.13 -2.72
CA ALA A 367 9.46 -12.80 -3.99
C ALA A 367 8.45 -12.10 -4.95
N GLY A 368 7.88 -10.94 -4.60
CA GLY A 368 6.96 -10.14 -5.44
C GLY A 368 5.68 -9.71 -4.72
N ARG A 369 4.74 -9.11 -5.48
CA ARG A 369 3.40 -8.77 -4.97
C ARG A 369 2.81 -10.01 -4.29
N GLY A 370 2.38 -9.86 -3.06
CA GLY A 370 1.49 -10.83 -2.43
C GLY A 370 0.09 -10.71 -3.02
N ALA A 371 -0.83 -11.54 -2.55
CA ALA A 371 -2.17 -11.62 -3.12
C ALA A 371 -2.93 -10.29 -2.94
N GLY A 372 -2.73 -9.60 -1.81
CA GLY A 372 -3.59 -8.50 -1.39
C GLY A 372 -5.05 -8.96 -1.27
N GLU A 373 -6.01 -8.03 -1.31
CA GLU A 373 -7.42 -8.38 -1.44
C GLU A 373 -7.74 -8.65 -2.92
N THR A 374 -7.87 -9.93 -3.27
CA THR A 374 -8.08 -10.39 -4.65
C THR A 374 -9.54 -10.41 -5.09
N ARG A 375 -10.49 -10.31 -4.14
CA ARG A 375 -11.93 -10.25 -4.38
C ARG A 375 -12.41 -8.83 -4.68
N ALA A 376 -11.52 -7.84 -4.68
CA ALA A 376 -11.80 -6.49 -5.14
C ALA A 376 -10.77 -6.09 -6.20
N ARG A 377 -11.20 -5.31 -7.20
CA ARG A 377 -10.31 -4.78 -8.25
C ARG A 377 -10.50 -3.28 -8.37
N VAL A 378 -9.41 -2.53 -8.31
CA VAL A 378 -9.43 -1.08 -8.57
C VAL A 378 -9.81 -0.82 -10.03
N LEU A 379 -10.76 0.08 -10.25
CA LEU A 379 -11.08 0.57 -11.59
C LEU A 379 -10.03 1.62 -11.98
N GLY A 380 -9.35 1.46 -13.12
CA GLY A 380 -8.18 2.29 -13.48
C GLY A 380 -8.46 3.80 -13.52
N CYS A 381 -9.65 4.20 -13.97
CA CYS A 381 -10.11 5.60 -13.97
C CYS A 381 -10.82 6.00 -12.68
N GLY A 382 -10.82 5.16 -11.65
CA GLY A 382 -11.42 5.45 -10.35
C GLY A 382 -10.34 5.60 -9.31
N ILE A 383 -9.35 6.48 -9.50
CA ILE A 383 -8.27 6.72 -8.54
C ILE A 383 -8.05 8.23 -8.42
N VAL A 384 -8.19 8.79 -7.23
CA VAL A 384 -7.84 10.18 -6.91
C VAL A 384 -6.92 10.20 -5.70
N SER A 385 -5.96 11.12 -5.67
CA SER A 385 -4.96 11.16 -4.61
C SER A 385 -4.57 12.58 -4.24
N TRP A 386 -4.36 12.80 -2.95
CA TRP A 386 -3.92 14.08 -2.37
C TRP A 386 -2.41 14.25 -2.43
N TYR A 387 -1.69 13.25 -2.93
CA TYR A 387 -0.34 13.41 -3.48
C TYR A 387 -0.34 14.01 -4.90
N GLY A 388 -1.47 14.54 -5.38
CA GLY A 388 -1.48 15.34 -6.60
C GLY A 388 -0.79 16.69 -6.40
N HIS A 389 -0.12 17.21 -7.44
CA HIS A 389 0.56 18.52 -7.41
C HIS A 389 -0.31 19.67 -6.90
N ARG A 390 -1.64 19.58 -7.07
CA ARG A 390 -2.60 20.58 -6.58
C ARG A 390 -2.66 20.67 -5.06
N TYR A 391 -2.48 19.55 -4.36
CA TYR A 391 -2.70 19.43 -2.91
C TYR A 391 -1.42 19.27 -2.10
N TRP A 392 -0.31 18.99 -2.78
CA TRP A 392 1.00 18.75 -2.16
C TRP A 392 1.62 19.96 -1.41
N GLY A 393 1.12 21.17 -1.67
CA GLY A 393 1.75 22.42 -1.23
C GLY A 393 1.88 22.61 0.29
N SER A 394 1.03 22.02 1.13
CA SER A 394 1.17 22.13 2.60
C SER A 394 2.23 21.15 3.14
N VAL A 395 2.20 19.91 2.66
CA VAL A 395 3.11 18.84 3.10
C VAL A 395 4.56 19.11 2.66
N VAL A 396 4.76 19.72 1.48
CA VAL A 396 6.10 19.99 0.95
C VAL A 396 6.91 20.98 1.80
N GLU A 397 6.26 21.98 2.40
CA GLU A 397 6.95 22.98 3.23
C GLU A 397 7.38 22.37 4.56
N GLU A 398 6.53 21.54 5.17
CA GLU A 398 6.89 20.76 6.36
C GLU A 398 8.06 19.81 6.06
N GLU A 399 8.04 19.10 4.94
CA GLU A 399 9.15 18.21 4.54
C GLU A 399 10.44 18.98 4.26
N ARG A 400 10.37 20.16 3.63
CA ARG A 400 11.54 21.02 3.39
C ARG A 400 12.23 21.41 4.68
N GLU A 401 11.45 21.82 5.68
CA GLU A 401 11.96 22.17 7.00
C GLU A 401 12.52 20.94 7.73
N ARG A 402 11.71 19.87 7.83
CA ARG A 402 12.05 18.66 8.60
C ARG A 402 13.25 17.89 8.02
N LEU A 403 13.37 17.83 6.69
CA LEU A 403 14.43 17.08 5.99
C LEU A 403 15.58 17.97 5.51
N ASN A 404 15.54 19.28 5.81
CA ASN A 404 16.55 20.25 5.40
C ASN A 404 16.84 20.20 3.89
N LEU A 405 15.78 20.29 3.09
CA LEU A 405 15.85 20.31 1.63
C LEU A 405 16.14 21.73 1.14
N SER A 406 16.82 21.86 0.00
CA SER A 406 16.99 23.16 -0.67
C SER A 406 15.64 23.70 -1.19
N SER A 407 15.59 24.97 -1.62
CA SER A 407 14.42 25.53 -2.34
C SER A 407 14.03 24.69 -3.57
N GLU A 408 15.02 24.17 -4.28
CA GLU A 408 14.84 23.28 -5.44
C GLU A 408 14.52 21.81 -5.06
N GLY A 409 14.36 21.52 -3.77
CA GLY A 409 14.02 20.18 -3.26
C GLY A 409 15.16 19.16 -3.23
N TYR A 410 16.41 19.59 -3.38
CA TYR A 410 17.57 18.71 -3.26
C TYR A 410 17.91 18.44 -1.80
N TRP A 411 18.23 17.19 -1.50
CA TRP A 411 18.71 16.79 -0.18
C TRP A 411 20.22 17.07 -0.05
N GLY A 412 20.58 17.89 0.94
CA GLY A 412 21.96 18.35 1.16
C GLY A 412 22.89 17.37 1.88
N GLY A 413 22.44 16.16 2.20
CA GLY A 413 23.17 15.19 3.02
C GLY A 413 23.05 15.45 4.53
N HIS A 414 23.65 14.57 5.34
CA HIS A 414 23.69 14.72 6.79
C HIS A 414 24.66 15.85 7.19
N LYS A 415 24.21 16.82 7.99
CA LYS A 415 25.00 18.03 8.34
C LYS A 415 25.99 17.86 9.49
N ASP A 416 25.93 16.78 10.28
CA ASP A 416 26.91 16.57 11.34
C ASP A 416 28.13 15.82 10.82
N SER A 417 29.13 16.61 10.45
CA SER A 417 30.47 16.19 10.02
C SER A 417 31.45 16.09 11.20
N SER A 418 30.99 15.83 12.42
CA SER A 418 31.84 15.84 13.62
C SER A 418 32.04 14.50 14.32
N GLU A 419 31.54 13.38 13.79
CA GLU A 419 31.94 12.06 14.29
C GLU A 419 31.68 10.98 13.22
N GLU A 420 32.75 10.29 12.82
CA GLU A 420 32.70 9.05 12.04
C GLU A 420 31.94 7.97 12.82
N VAL A 421 30.61 7.97 12.73
CA VAL A 421 29.81 6.81 13.09
C VAL A 421 29.26 6.24 11.79
N CYS A 422 29.86 5.15 11.32
CA CYS A 422 29.22 4.23 10.37
C CYS A 422 27.83 3.88 10.91
N GLY A 423 26.81 4.59 10.44
CA GLY A 423 25.45 4.55 11.01
C GLY A 423 24.63 5.80 10.69
N SER A 424 25.20 7.00 10.77
CA SER A 424 24.43 8.27 10.65
C SER A 424 23.82 8.49 9.26
N GLN A 425 24.57 8.24 8.18
CA GLN A 425 24.08 8.38 6.81
C GLN A 425 23.09 7.27 6.42
N GLY A 426 23.28 6.05 6.91
CA GLY A 426 22.36 4.93 6.68
C GLY A 426 21.01 5.15 7.36
N VAL A 427 21.02 5.69 8.58
CA VAL A 427 19.80 6.09 9.30
C VAL A 427 19.08 7.22 8.56
N ALA A 428 19.79 8.28 8.14
CA ALA A 428 19.17 9.38 7.40
C ALA A 428 18.52 8.92 6.07
N LEU A 429 19.20 8.04 5.32
CA LEU A 429 18.65 7.45 4.10
C LEU A 429 17.42 6.57 4.39
N SER A 430 17.38 5.88 5.52
CA SER A 430 16.24 5.06 5.95
C SER A 430 15.05 5.92 6.36
N SER A 431 15.28 7.01 7.10
CA SER A 431 14.25 8.01 7.42
C SER A 431 13.65 8.63 6.15
N LEU A 432 14.46 8.91 5.13
CA LEU A 432 13.98 9.40 3.83
C LEU A 432 13.08 8.37 3.11
N ARG A 433 13.40 7.07 3.19
CA ARG A 433 12.57 6.01 2.59
C ARG A 433 11.19 5.93 3.23
N ARG A 434 11.11 6.18 4.53
CA ARG A 434 9.88 6.04 5.34
C ARG A 434 9.11 7.34 5.55
N ARG A 435 9.59 8.48 5.01
CA ARG A 435 9.05 9.83 5.26
C ARG A 435 7.54 9.97 5.03
N ARG A 436 6.98 9.21 4.08
CA ARG A 436 5.53 9.20 3.80
C ARG A 436 4.66 8.84 5.01
N ARG A 437 5.18 8.09 5.99
CA ARG A 437 4.44 7.71 7.21
C ARG A 437 3.98 8.92 8.02
N MET A 438 4.71 10.01 7.95
CA MET A 438 4.44 11.23 8.72
C MET A 438 3.48 12.18 8.00
N HIS A 439 3.13 11.90 6.74
CA HIS A 439 2.20 12.74 6.02
C HIS A 439 0.83 12.66 6.67
N HIS A 440 0.26 13.82 6.94
CA HIS A 440 -1.05 14.01 7.54
C HIS A 440 -1.76 15.12 6.77
N LEU A 441 -3.08 15.16 6.82
CA LEU A 441 -3.88 16.19 6.16
C LEU A 441 -4.32 17.30 7.13
N GLU A 442 -3.60 17.46 8.24
CA GLU A 442 -3.81 18.57 9.15
C GLU A 442 -3.41 19.89 8.46
N GLY A 443 -4.17 20.96 8.72
CA GLY A 443 -3.96 22.25 8.06
C GLY A 443 -4.61 22.41 6.68
N VAL A 444 -5.26 21.38 6.14
CA VAL A 444 -6.14 21.52 4.97
C VAL A 444 -7.30 22.47 5.32
N THR A 445 -7.50 23.51 4.51
CA THR A 445 -8.59 24.47 4.72
C THR A 445 -9.94 23.88 4.32
N VAL A 446 -11.03 24.42 4.87
CA VAL A 446 -12.40 24.01 4.53
C VAL A 446 -12.65 24.09 3.01
N SER A 447 -12.21 25.17 2.36
CA SER A 447 -12.35 25.34 0.91
C SER A 447 -11.60 24.26 0.11
N LEU A 448 -10.41 23.88 0.57
CA LEU A 448 -9.61 22.85 -0.09
C LEU A 448 -10.22 21.46 0.11
N ALA A 449 -10.76 21.17 1.31
CA ALA A 449 -11.49 19.94 1.58
C ALA A 449 -12.77 19.81 0.72
N GLU A 450 -13.49 20.92 0.50
CA GLU A 450 -14.63 20.96 -0.43
C GLU A 450 -14.21 20.64 -1.87
N GLU A 451 -13.08 21.18 -2.33
CA GLU A 451 -12.52 20.84 -3.64
C GLU A 451 -12.21 19.35 -3.71
N MET A 452 -11.46 18.78 -2.75
CA MET A 452 -11.11 17.36 -2.69
C MET A 452 -12.36 16.46 -2.73
N ARG A 453 -13.39 16.83 -1.97
CA ARG A 453 -14.69 16.13 -1.95
C ARG A 453 -15.38 16.18 -3.33
N GLN A 454 -15.34 17.34 -3.99
CA GLN A 454 -15.90 17.51 -5.33
C GLN A 454 -15.13 16.69 -6.38
N GLU A 455 -13.80 16.60 -6.30
CA GLU A 455 -13.03 15.74 -7.22
C GLU A 455 -13.35 14.26 -7.03
N THR A 456 -13.51 13.84 -5.77
CA THR A 456 -13.94 12.47 -5.43
C THR A 456 -15.31 12.16 -6.04
N LYS A 457 -16.26 13.11 -5.96
CA LYS A 457 -17.59 12.98 -6.55
C LYS A 457 -17.54 12.79 -8.07
N GLU A 458 -16.72 13.60 -8.76
CA GLU A 458 -16.54 13.51 -10.21
C GLU A 458 -15.92 12.18 -10.63
N MET A 459 -14.85 11.76 -9.94
CA MET A 459 -14.22 10.46 -10.18
C MET A 459 -15.19 9.29 -9.96
N LEU A 460 -16.00 9.31 -8.89
CA LEU A 460 -17.00 8.26 -8.65
C LEU A 460 -18.08 8.24 -9.72
N ARG A 461 -18.52 9.41 -10.20
CA ARG A 461 -19.51 9.50 -11.28
C ARG A 461 -19.00 8.86 -12.56
N ASP A 462 -17.77 9.17 -12.96
CA ASP A 462 -17.15 8.62 -14.16
C ASP A 462 -16.97 7.10 -14.04
N ALA A 463 -16.53 6.62 -12.88
CA ALA A 463 -16.36 5.20 -12.60
C ALA A 463 -17.70 4.43 -12.55
N VAL A 464 -18.76 5.02 -11.98
CA VAL A 464 -20.11 4.43 -11.95
C VAL A 464 -20.67 4.32 -13.37
N ASN A 465 -20.53 5.37 -14.19
CA ASN A 465 -21.04 5.42 -15.56
C ASN A 465 -20.18 4.64 -16.57
N GLY A 466 -18.93 4.30 -16.21
CA GLY A 466 -17.98 3.64 -17.10
C GLY A 466 -17.56 4.53 -18.29
N GLN A 467 -17.57 5.85 -18.12
CA GLN A 467 -17.24 6.82 -19.17
C GLN A 467 -15.86 7.44 -18.93
N GLY A 468 -15.15 7.76 -20.00
CA GLY A 468 -13.92 8.58 -19.93
C GLY A 468 -12.65 7.86 -19.50
N CYS A 469 -12.68 6.55 -19.30
CA CYS A 469 -11.54 5.75 -18.84
C CYS A 469 -10.61 5.36 -19.99
N SER A 470 -9.29 5.49 -19.81
CA SER A 470 -8.31 5.04 -20.81
C SER A 470 -8.25 3.52 -21.01
N GLY A 471 -8.77 2.75 -20.05
CA GLY A 471 -8.63 1.29 -19.99
C GLY A 471 -7.31 0.82 -19.37
N MET A 472 -6.43 1.74 -18.96
CA MET A 472 -5.16 1.42 -18.31
C MET A 472 -5.38 0.86 -16.90
N ASP A 473 -4.76 -0.27 -16.61
CA ASP A 473 -4.65 -0.80 -15.25
C ASP A 473 -3.42 -0.19 -14.55
N TRP A 474 -3.61 1.00 -14.00
CA TRP A 474 -2.56 1.76 -13.33
C TRP A 474 -1.94 1.02 -12.15
N VAL A 475 -2.75 0.31 -11.37
CA VAL A 475 -2.29 -0.42 -10.18
C VAL A 475 -1.36 -1.56 -10.58
N SER A 476 -1.71 -2.33 -11.61
CA SER A 476 -0.86 -3.42 -12.09
C SER A 476 0.43 -2.91 -12.75
N ILE A 477 0.35 -1.87 -13.58
CA ILE A 477 1.53 -1.33 -14.28
C ILE A 477 2.50 -0.67 -13.30
N MET A 478 2.01 0.16 -12.39
CA MET A 478 2.87 0.78 -11.37
C MET A 478 3.49 -0.29 -10.45
N GLY A 479 2.74 -1.33 -10.10
CA GLY A 479 3.26 -2.46 -9.32
C GLY A 479 4.35 -3.26 -10.04
N ASP A 480 4.22 -3.52 -11.35
CA ASP A 480 5.25 -4.20 -12.16
C ASP A 480 6.53 -3.36 -12.25
N ILE A 481 6.38 -2.04 -12.47
CA ILE A 481 7.49 -1.08 -12.45
C ILE A 481 8.22 -1.10 -11.10
N ALA A 482 7.48 -0.98 -9.99
CA ALA A 482 8.03 -0.96 -8.63
C ALA A 482 8.87 -2.22 -8.35
N GLN A 483 8.32 -3.39 -8.67
CA GLN A 483 8.99 -4.67 -8.41
C GLN A 483 10.24 -4.87 -9.26
N ARG A 484 10.16 -4.60 -10.57
CA ARG A 484 11.31 -4.76 -11.49
C ARG A 484 12.45 -3.84 -11.10
N ILE A 485 12.13 -2.56 -10.86
CA ILE A 485 13.14 -1.57 -10.49
C ILE A 485 13.72 -1.89 -9.11
N SER A 486 12.90 -2.20 -8.11
CA SER A 486 13.38 -2.51 -6.75
C SER A 486 14.37 -3.69 -6.74
N ARG A 487 14.06 -4.77 -7.47
CA ARG A 487 14.96 -5.92 -7.61
C ARG A 487 16.26 -5.57 -8.32
N HIS A 488 16.16 -4.76 -9.38
CA HIS A 488 17.32 -4.34 -10.14
C HIS A 488 18.24 -3.44 -9.30
N LEU A 489 17.68 -2.45 -8.58
CA LEU A 489 18.43 -1.57 -7.67
C LEU A 489 19.09 -2.35 -6.53
N ALA A 490 18.38 -3.32 -5.93
CA ALA A 490 18.96 -4.17 -4.90
C ALA A 490 20.13 -5.03 -5.43
N SER A 491 20.02 -5.52 -6.68
CA SER A 491 21.09 -6.28 -7.33
C SER A 491 22.30 -5.39 -7.60
N LEU A 492 22.11 -4.22 -8.22
CA LEU A 492 23.20 -3.28 -8.48
C LEU A 492 23.90 -2.84 -7.19
N GLU A 493 23.14 -2.52 -6.14
CA GLU A 493 23.69 -2.13 -4.83
C GLU A 493 24.59 -3.23 -4.24
N LEU A 494 24.21 -4.50 -4.39
CA LEU A 494 25.04 -5.63 -3.97
C LEU A 494 26.36 -5.68 -4.76
N TYR A 495 26.31 -5.50 -6.08
CA TYR A 495 27.51 -5.53 -6.93
C TYR A 495 28.43 -4.32 -6.74
N THR A 496 27.90 -3.14 -6.40
CA THR A 496 28.70 -1.93 -6.11
C THR A 496 29.35 -1.94 -4.72
N ARG A 497 28.86 -2.77 -3.79
CA ARG A 497 29.40 -2.91 -2.42
C ARG A 497 30.52 -3.95 -2.30
N VAL A 498 30.89 -4.64 -3.39
CA VAL A 498 31.94 -5.65 -3.36
C VAL A 498 33.27 -4.99 -3.00
N ASP A 499 33.86 -5.40 -1.89
CA ASP A 499 35.11 -4.84 -1.38
C ASP A 499 36.28 -5.15 -2.32
N VAL A 500 36.66 -4.16 -3.13
CA VAL A 500 37.82 -4.21 -4.03
C VAL A 500 39.15 -4.26 -3.25
N ARG A 501 39.13 -4.06 -1.91
CA ARG A 501 40.32 -3.98 -1.04
C ARG A 501 41.06 -5.31 -0.81
N ASN A 502 40.49 -6.47 -1.16
CA ASN A 502 41.17 -7.75 -0.94
C ASN A 502 42.21 -8.04 -2.05
N GLU A 503 43.49 -7.89 -1.74
CA GLU A 503 44.59 -7.98 -2.72
C GLU A 503 44.68 -9.31 -3.50
N LYS A 504 44.19 -10.42 -2.93
CA LYS A 504 44.20 -11.74 -3.60
C LYS A 504 43.22 -11.83 -4.78
N VAL A 505 42.34 -10.84 -4.95
CA VAL A 505 41.22 -10.80 -5.90
C VAL A 505 41.53 -9.88 -7.11
N LYS A 506 42.65 -9.13 -7.08
CA LYS A 506 42.89 -7.88 -7.85
C LYS A 506 42.99 -7.89 -9.40
N ARG A 507 43.07 -9.01 -10.13
CA ARG A 507 43.17 -8.94 -11.63
C ARG A 507 42.18 -9.81 -12.41
N VAL A 508 42.00 -11.07 -12.03
CA VAL A 508 41.00 -11.96 -12.66
C VAL A 508 39.58 -11.63 -12.17
N SER A 509 39.45 -11.07 -10.96
CA SER A 509 38.15 -10.72 -10.39
C SER A 509 37.64 -9.34 -10.81
N GLY A 510 38.52 -8.37 -11.12
CA GLY A 510 38.10 -7.02 -11.52
C GLY A 510 37.40 -7.00 -12.89
N ARG A 511 37.97 -7.67 -13.89
CA ARG A 511 37.33 -7.80 -15.22
C ARG A 511 36.02 -8.58 -15.14
N LYS A 512 35.98 -9.65 -14.34
CA LYS A 512 34.77 -10.45 -14.09
C LYS A 512 33.69 -9.61 -13.39
N TRP A 513 34.06 -8.84 -12.37
CA TRP A 513 33.17 -7.94 -11.65
C TRP A 513 32.60 -6.85 -12.55
N LEU A 514 33.46 -6.14 -13.31
CA LEU A 514 33.00 -5.11 -14.26
C LEU A 514 32.11 -5.71 -15.35
N SER A 515 32.45 -6.92 -15.85
CA SER A 515 31.60 -7.65 -16.79
C SER A 515 30.23 -8.03 -16.19
N GLN A 516 30.17 -8.37 -14.89
CA GLN A 516 28.91 -8.66 -14.21
C GLN A 516 28.06 -7.40 -14.03
N LEU A 517 28.67 -6.30 -13.59
CA LEU A 517 28.02 -4.99 -13.48
C LEU A 517 27.47 -4.53 -14.84
N ARG A 518 28.31 -4.60 -15.89
CA ARG A 518 27.92 -4.31 -17.27
C ARG A 518 26.75 -5.19 -17.71
N GLY A 519 26.78 -6.49 -17.41
CA GLY A 519 25.68 -7.39 -17.70
C GLY A 519 24.37 -7.02 -17.00
N GLN A 520 24.43 -6.64 -15.71
CA GLN A 520 23.24 -6.20 -14.97
C GLN A 520 22.66 -4.92 -15.56
N SER A 521 23.50 -3.92 -15.78
CA SER A 521 23.07 -2.62 -16.27
C SER A 521 22.55 -2.69 -17.72
N HIS A 522 23.21 -3.47 -18.59
CA HIS A 522 22.72 -3.79 -19.93
C HIS A 522 21.31 -4.42 -19.91
N MET A 523 21.04 -5.35 -19.00
CA MET A 523 19.73 -5.99 -18.90
C MET A 523 18.60 -5.01 -18.57
N PHE A 524 18.89 -3.92 -17.86
CA PHE A 524 17.91 -2.86 -17.61
C PHE A 524 17.59 -2.05 -18.88
N PHE A 525 18.62 -1.75 -19.68
CA PHE A 525 18.49 -0.91 -20.87
C PHE A 525 18.25 -1.67 -22.18
N VAL A 526 18.12 -2.99 -22.18
CA VAL A 526 17.94 -3.81 -23.40
C VAL A 526 16.75 -3.36 -24.28
N SER A 527 15.72 -2.75 -23.67
CA SER A 527 14.55 -2.24 -24.40
C SER A 527 14.70 -0.80 -24.92
N SER A 528 15.77 -0.10 -24.52
CA SER A 528 15.92 1.35 -24.71
C SER A 528 17.28 1.76 -25.32
N LEU A 529 18.34 0.98 -25.11
CA LEU A 529 19.69 1.23 -25.62
C LEU A 529 19.94 0.48 -26.93
N GLU A 530 20.29 1.25 -27.95
CA GLU A 530 20.71 0.76 -29.26
C GLU A 530 22.21 1.08 -29.41
N TYR A 531 23.05 0.05 -29.48
CA TYR A 531 24.50 0.24 -29.57
C TYR A 531 24.88 0.83 -30.95
N PRO A 532 25.72 1.87 -31.01
CA PRO A 532 26.21 2.39 -32.28
C PRO A 532 27.15 1.38 -32.96
N SER A 533 27.20 1.44 -34.28
CA SER A 533 28.05 0.57 -35.11
C SER A 533 29.55 0.83 -34.91
N VAL A 534 29.91 2.02 -34.46
CA VAL A 534 31.29 2.42 -34.13
C VAL A 534 31.28 2.96 -32.71
N ILE A 535 32.12 2.39 -31.85
CA ILE A 535 32.31 2.82 -30.46
C ILE A 535 33.68 3.50 -30.35
N ASN A 536 33.72 4.67 -29.74
CA ASN A 536 34.92 5.45 -29.47
C ASN A 536 34.84 6.08 -28.07
N ALA A 537 35.91 6.77 -27.64
CA ALA A 537 35.99 7.41 -26.33
C ALA A 537 34.88 8.46 -26.07
N GLU A 538 34.26 9.02 -27.11
CA GLU A 538 33.19 10.03 -26.99
C GLU A 538 31.78 9.43 -26.96
N THR A 539 31.65 8.13 -27.23
CA THR A 539 30.35 7.45 -27.36
C THR A 539 29.54 7.49 -26.07
N TRP A 540 30.21 7.34 -24.93
CA TRP A 540 29.62 7.22 -23.61
C TRP A 540 29.57 8.56 -22.84
N GLN A 541 29.48 9.69 -23.55
CA GLN A 541 29.36 11.00 -22.92
C GLN A 541 27.93 11.27 -22.41
N LEU A 542 27.81 11.77 -21.18
CA LEU A 542 26.53 12.12 -20.53
C LEU A 542 25.77 13.24 -21.24
N LYS A 543 26.47 14.10 -22.00
CA LYS A 543 25.85 15.17 -22.82
C LYS A 543 25.69 14.78 -24.29
N GLY A 544 25.92 13.50 -24.61
CA GLY A 544 25.84 12.97 -25.97
C GLY A 544 24.41 12.77 -26.46
N ARG A 545 24.27 12.64 -27.79
CA ARG A 545 22.99 12.33 -28.45
C ARG A 545 22.44 10.96 -28.00
N LEU A 546 23.31 9.96 -27.90
CA LEU A 546 22.93 8.60 -27.47
C LEU A 546 22.29 8.63 -26.07
N PHE A 547 22.90 9.34 -25.11
CA PHE A 547 22.36 9.49 -23.75
C PHE A 547 20.92 10.02 -23.76
N THR A 548 20.68 11.08 -24.55
CA THR A 548 19.36 11.73 -24.65
C THR A 548 18.32 10.81 -25.27
N GLU A 549 18.67 10.10 -26.35
CA GLU A 549 17.76 9.18 -27.05
C GLU A 549 17.37 7.99 -26.15
N VAL A 550 18.33 7.41 -25.42
CA VAL A 550 18.08 6.28 -24.50
C VAL A 550 17.26 6.73 -23.30
N CYS A 551 17.59 7.88 -22.69
CA CYS A 551 16.78 8.47 -21.62
C CYS A 551 15.32 8.66 -22.06
N TRP A 552 15.09 9.20 -23.25
CA TRP A 552 13.74 9.41 -23.78
C TRP A 552 12.99 8.08 -23.94
N ARG A 553 13.63 7.07 -24.56
CA ARG A 553 13.01 5.75 -24.82
C ARG A 553 12.64 5.06 -23.51
N CYS A 554 13.50 5.16 -22.51
CA CYS A 554 13.33 4.58 -21.19
C CYS A 554 12.25 5.32 -20.37
N GLN A 555 12.26 6.66 -20.36
CA GLN A 555 11.30 7.48 -19.61
C GLN A 555 9.84 7.21 -20.04
N TYR A 556 9.59 7.17 -21.34
CA TYR A 556 8.23 7.04 -21.88
C TYR A 556 7.86 5.60 -22.24
N HIS A 557 8.62 4.59 -21.79
CA HIS A 557 8.42 3.19 -22.15
C HIS A 557 6.96 2.72 -21.95
N TYR A 558 6.34 3.10 -20.83
CA TYR A 558 4.98 2.68 -20.48
C TYR A 558 3.88 3.63 -20.99
N THR A 559 4.21 4.86 -21.37
CA THR A 559 3.22 5.92 -21.64
C THR A 559 3.26 6.47 -23.06
N LYS A 560 4.23 6.07 -23.89
CA LYS A 560 4.40 6.58 -25.27
C LYS A 560 3.13 6.45 -26.12
N ALA A 561 2.43 5.31 -26.03
CA ALA A 561 1.19 5.09 -26.77
C ALA A 561 0.01 5.95 -26.26
N MET A 562 0.10 6.49 -25.04
CA MET A 562 -0.93 7.30 -24.40
C MET A 562 -0.86 8.78 -24.79
N ALA A 563 0.09 9.19 -25.65
CA ALA A 563 0.26 10.58 -26.06
C ALA A 563 -1.02 11.17 -26.69
N ASN A 564 -1.79 10.35 -27.41
CA ASN A 564 -3.02 10.76 -28.12
C ASN A 564 -4.30 10.19 -27.50
N VAL A 565 -4.21 9.57 -26.31
CA VAL A 565 -5.38 9.02 -25.61
C VAL A 565 -6.00 10.10 -24.74
N SER A 566 -7.33 10.21 -24.76
CA SER A 566 -8.05 11.08 -23.82
C SER A 566 -7.93 10.50 -22.41
N LEU A 567 -7.20 11.18 -21.54
CA LEU A 567 -7.05 10.83 -20.14
C LEU A 567 -7.89 11.77 -19.28
N THR A 568 -8.55 11.22 -18.27
CA THR A 568 -9.14 12.03 -17.22
C THR A 568 -8.06 12.84 -16.50
N ARG A 569 -8.48 13.82 -15.71
CA ARG A 569 -7.57 14.64 -14.91
C ARG A 569 -6.70 13.82 -13.93
N TRP A 570 -7.25 12.77 -13.33
CA TRP A 570 -6.51 11.91 -12.40
C TRP A 570 -5.59 10.94 -13.13
N GLU A 571 -6.01 10.40 -14.29
CA GLU A 571 -5.12 9.58 -15.12
C GLU A 571 -3.93 10.37 -15.65
N LYS A 572 -4.08 11.68 -15.91
CA LYS A 572 -2.95 12.57 -16.23
C LYS A 572 -1.95 12.66 -15.07
N SER A 573 -2.42 12.75 -13.82
CA SER A 573 -1.55 12.75 -12.64
C SER A 573 -0.81 11.42 -12.48
N LEU A 574 -1.50 10.29 -12.71
CA LEU A 574 -0.88 8.96 -12.68
C LEU A 574 0.17 8.80 -13.78
N ARG A 575 -0.15 9.22 -15.01
CA ARG A 575 0.79 9.24 -16.14
C ARG A 575 2.04 10.07 -15.82
N TYR A 576 1.84 11.27 -15.30
CA TYR A 576 2.94 12.16 -14.91
C TYR A 576 3.84 11.52 -13.85
N ALA A 577 3.25 10.89 -12.83
CA ALA A 577 4.01 10.18 -11.80
C ALA A 577 4.84 9.03 -12.39
N VAL A 578 4.28 8.24 -13.32
CA VAL A 578 5.05 7.19 -14.03
C VAL A 578 6.21 7.80 -14.83
N GLU A 579 5.95 8.86 -15.60
CA GLU A 579 6.96 9.50 -16.45
C GLU A 579 8.07 10.19 -15.63
N GLU A 580 7.76 10.73 -14.45
CA GLU A 580 8.76 11.32 -13.56
C GLU A 580 9.60 10.23 -12.87
N ILE A 581 8.96 9.17 -12.37
CA ILE A 581 9.66 8.03 -11.75
C ILE A 581 10.60 7.37 -12.76
N MET A 582 10.08 7.00 -13.93
CA MET A 582 10.89 6.43 -15.00
C MET A 582 11.97 7.42 -15.45
N GLY A 583 11.65 8.70 -15.61
CA GLY A 583 12.62 9.72 -16.00
C GLY A 583 13.80 9.85 -15.03
N SER A 584 13.53 9.83 -13.72
CA SER A 584 14.56 9.90 -12.68
C SER A 584 15.38 8.62 -12.58
N VAL A 585 14.72 7.45 -12.59
CA VAL A 585 15.38 6.14 -12.56
C VAL A 585 16.29 5.97 -13.78
N CYS A 586 15.76 6.21 -14.99
CA CYS A 586 16.51 6.06 -16.23
C CYS A 586 17.72 6.99 -16.28
N ARG A 587 17.61 8.24 -15.82
CA ARG A 587 18.76 9.17 -15.81
C ARG A 587 19.88 8.72 -14.88
N VAL A 588 19.54 8.33 -13.65
CA VAL A 588 20.54 7.88 -12.67
C VAL A 588 21.19 6.58 -13.12
N LEU A 589 20.41 5.59 -13.56
CA LEU A 589 20.95 4.32 -14.00
C LEU A 589 21.72 4.43 -15.32
N LEU A 590 21.35 5.34 -16.21
CA LEU A 590 22.06 5.52 -17.48
C LEU A 590 23.40 6.22 -17.29
N GLU A 591 23.52 7.10 -16.29
CA GLU A 591 24.83 7.64 -15.90
C GLU A 591 25.77 6.51 -15.46
N ILE A 592 25.29 5.64 -14.58
CA ILE A 592 26.03 4.45 -14.11
C ILE A 592 26.40 3.56 -15.30
N GLU A 593 25.46 3.28 -16.21
CA GLU A 593 25.70 2.49 -17.42
C GLU A 593 26.80 3.10 -18.31
N PHE A 594 26.74 4.40 -18.58
CA PHE A 594 27.71 5.07 -19.44
C PHE A 594 29.10 5.09 -18.81
N GLU A 595 29.19 5.26 -17.49
CA GLU A 595 30.45 5.17 -16.78
C GLU A 595 31.01 3.73 -16.74
N ILE A 596 30.15 2.72 -16.63
CA ILE A 596 30.52 1.30 -16.75
C ILE A 596 31.05 0.99 -18.15
N GLU A 597 30.34 1.39 -19.20
CA GLU A 597 30.73 1.15 -20.60
C GLU A 597 32.00 1.92 -20.97
N SER A 598 32.16 3.16 -20.47
CA SER A 598 33.41 3.93 -20.62
C SER A 598 34.59 3.21 -19.94
N SER A 599 34.38 2.71 -18.72
CA SER A 599 35.41 1.96 -17.99
C SER A 599 35.77 0.64 -18.67
N TRP A 600 34.76 -0.03 -19.26
CA TRP A 600 34.97 -1.26 -20.03
C TRP A 600 35.77 -0.99 -21.32
N TYR A 601 35.46 0.10 -22.02
CA TYR A 601 36.22 0.53 -23.19
C TYR A 601 37.68 0.84 -22.85
N GLU A 602 37.94 1.58 -21.77
CA GLU A 602 39.30 1.85 -21.29
C GLU A 602 40.07 0.56 -20.96
N LEU A 603 39.40 -0.42 -20.33
CA LEU A 603 40.00 -1.71 -19.99
C LEU A 603 40.43 -2.50 -21.24
N GLU A 604 39.58 -2.54 -22.27
CA GLU A 604 39.87 -3.26 -23.52
C GLU A 604 40.98 -2.57 -24.33
N GLU A 605 41.03 -1.23 -24.35
CA GLU A 605 42.07 -0.46 -25.05
C GLU A 605 43.43 -0.48 -24.34
N GLN A 606 43.45 -0.29 -23.01
CA GLN A 606 44.69 -0.13 -22.23
C GLN A 606 45.21 -1.45 -21.64
N GLY A 607 44.40 -2.51 -21.64
CA GLY A 607 44.76 -3.82 -21.12
C GLY A 607 44.92 -3.90 -19.59
N HIS A 608 44.60 -2.82 -18.86
CA HIS A 608 44.66 -2.76 -17.40
C HIS A 608 43.46 -2.02 -16.80
N MET A 609 43.13 -2.33 -15.55
CA MET A 609 42.01 -1.76 -14.83
C MET A 609 42.30 -0.33 -14.37
N SER A 610 41.37 0.60 -14.62
CA SER A 610 41.49 2.01 -14.19
C SER A 610 41.57 2.12 -12.67
N SER A 611 42.49 2.94 -12.16
CA SER A 611 42.60 3.22 -10.71
C SER A 611 41.40 3.99 -10.15
N ARG A 612 40.55 4.54 -11.02
CA ARG A 612 39.35 5.30 -10.64
C ARG A 612 38.15 4.42 -10.31
N LEU A 613 38.21 3.13 -10.61
CA LEU A 613 37.04 2.24 -10.49
C LEU A 613 36.56 2.04 -9.05
N GLU A 614 37.45 2.13 -8.07
CA GLU A 614 37.06 2.09 -6.66
C GLU A 614 36.20 3.30 -6.30
N ALA A 615 36.65 4.51 -6.66
CA ALA A 615 35.89 5.74 -6.45
C ALA A 615 34.57 5.77 -7.23
N LEU A 616 34.56 5.24 -8.46
CA LEU A 616 33.34 5.09 -9.26
C LEU A 616 32.35 4.10 -8.61
N SER A 617 32.84 2.98 -8.05
CA SER A 617 31.99 2.02 -7.36
C SER A 617 31.30 2.64 -6.13
N ASP A 618 32.05 3.41 -5.34
CA ASP A 618 31.51 4.14 -4.18
C ASP A 618 30.48 5.20 -4.63
N LYS A 619 30.78 5.92 -5.72
CA LYS A 619 29.86 6.88 -6.33
C LYS A 619 28.55 6.21 -6.77
N TRP A 620 28.62 5.11 -7.53
CA TRP A 620 27.45 4.37 -8.02
C TRP A 620 26.62 3.82 -6.85
N GLY A 621 27.26 3.25 -5.83
CA GLY A 621 26.60 2.79 -4.62
C GLY A 621 25.85 3.92 -3.90
N GLY A 622 26.46 5.10 -3.78
CA GLY A 622 25.82 6.30 -3.23
C GLY A 622 24.63 6.79 -4.06
N GLN A 623 24.72 6.76 -5.39
CA GLN A 623 23.65 7.15 -6.30
C GLN A 623 22.45 6.19 -6.21
N ILE A 624 22.70 4.87 -6.18
CA ILE A 624 21.66 3.85 -6.02
C ILE A 624 20.97 4.01 -4.65
N ALA A 625 21.73 4.21 -3.57
CA ALA A 625 21.18 4.39 -2.23
C ALA A 625 20.28 5.64 -2.14
N ARG A 626 20.69 6.76 -2.75
CA ARG A 626 19.89 7.98 -2.84
C ARG A 626 18.63 7.80 -3.70
N LEU A 627 18.73 7.10 -4.83
CA LEU A 627 17.59 6.78 -5.68
C LEU A 627 16.54 5.94 -4.94
N ARG A 628 16.97 4.88 -4.24
CA ARG A 628 16.08 4.08 -3.39
C ARG A 628 15.38 4.93 -2.33
N SER A 629 16.11 5.85 -1.70
CA SER A 629 15.54 6.78 -0.71
C SER A 629 14.55 7.79 -1.30
N TRP A 630 14.80 8.28 -2.52
CA TRP A 630 13.87 9.16 -3.22
C TRP A 630 12.55 8.45 -3.58
N LEU A 631 12.66 7.23 -4.15
CA LEU A 631 11.52 6.39 -4.51
C LEU A 631 10.63 6.06 -3.30
N GLY A 632 11.24 5.76 -2.14
CA GLY A 632 10.51 5.51 -0.90
C GLY A 632 9.65 4.23 -0.92
N TRP A 633 9.97 3.27 -1.78
CA TRP A 633 9.27 1.98 -1.90
C TRP A 633 9.74 0.98 -0.83
N GLU A 634 9.74 1.39 0.43
CA GLU A 634 10.24 0.57 1.54
C GLU A 634 9.50 -0.78 1.62
N GLY A 635 8.19 -0.79 1.33
CA GLY A 635 7.38 -2.02 1.31
C GLY A 635 7.84 -3.09 0.33
N GLU A 636 8.55 -2.73 -0.75
CA GLU A 636 9.13 -3.69 -1.70
C GLU A 636 10.42 -4.34 -1.16
N SER A 637 11.05 -3.71 -0.17
CA SER A 637 12.33 -4.14 0.41
C SER A 637 12.17 -4.88 1.73
N VAL A 638 11.03 -4.70 2.42
CA VAL A 638 10.69 -5.40 3.66
C VAL A 638 10.36 -6.86 3.34
N ARG A 639 11.04 -7.81 3.98
CA ARG A 639 10.82 -9.26 3.89
C ARG A 639 11.57 -10.00 5.00
N CYS A 640 11.08 -11.17 5.39
CA CYS A 640 11.86 -12.06 6.25
C CYS A 640 13.17 -12.47 5.54
N GLU A 641 14.26 -12.52 6.30
CA GLU A 641 15.59 -12.85 5.78
C GLU A 641 15.65 -14.28 5.22
N GLU A 642 14.93 -15.19 5.87
CA GLU A 642 14.78 -16.58 5.48
C GLU A 642 13.33 -16.88 5.10
N ALA A 643 13.13 -17.93 4.30
CA ALA A 643 11.79 -18.45 4.05
C ALA A 643 11.26 -19.08 5.34
N CYS A 644 10.13 -18.60 5.83
CA CYS A 644 9.51 -19.11 7.05
C CYS A 644 9.16 -20.61 6.93
N SER A 645 9.18 -21.31 8.06
CA SER A 645 8.79 -22.72 8.15
C SER A 645 7.31 -22.91 7.78
N TRP A 646 6.90 -24.15 7.51
CA TRP A 646 5.52 -24.46 7.10
C TRP A 646 4.45 -24.06 8.15
N ASP A 647 4.85 -23.93 9.41
CA ASP A 647 4.05 -23.51 10.56
C ASP A 647 4.29 -22.04 10.97
N GLU A 648 5.01 -21.27 10.14
CA GLU A 648 5.39 -19.88 10.41
C GLU A 648 4.91 -18.93 9.30
N VAL A 649 4.57 -17.71 9.70
CA VAL A 649 4.19 -16.63 8.78
C VAL A 649 5.20 -15.49 8.89
N CYS A 650 5.60 -14.93 7.75
CA CYS A 650 6.42 -13.73 7.72
C CYS A 650 5.60 -12.51 8.13
N TYR A 651 5.84 -12.00 9.33
CA TYR A 651 4.98 -11.05 10.00
C TYR A 651 5.67 -9.70 10.24
N ILE A 652 4.94 -8.61 10.01
CA ILE A 652 5.28 -7.29 10.53
C ILE A 652 4.23 -6.91 11.58
N PRO A 653 4.60 -6.25 12.68
CA PRO A 653 3.64 -5.81 13.69
C PRO A 653 2.50 -4.99 13.09
N ILE A 654 1.32 -5.58 12.98
CA ILE A 654 0.09 -4.89 12.60
C ILE A 654 -0.65 -4.45 13.86
N TRP A 655 -1.63 -3.56 13.69
CA TRP A 655 -2.43 -3.10 14.81
C TRP A 655 -3.46 -4.18 15.23
N PRO A 656 -3.70 -4.36 16.55
CA PRO A 656 -3.01 -3.72 17.67
C PRO A 656 -1.55 -4.18 17.77
N LEU A 657 -0.62 -3.22 17.97
CA LEU A 657 0.82 -3.50 18.01
C LEU A 657 1.13 -4.42 19.20
N CYS A 658 1.34 -5.70 18.92
CA CYS A 658 1.86 -6.68 19.88
C CYS A 658 3.39 -6.68 19.78
N VAL A 659 4.09 -6.23 20.83
CA VAL A 659 5.56 -6.26 20.86
C VAL A 659 6.05 -7.44 21.71
N GLN A 660 6.89 -8.29 21.11
CA GLN A 660 7.60 -9.36 21.80
C GLN A 660 8.89 -8.80 22.43
N LYS A 661 8.93 -8.61 23.76
CA LYS A 661 10.20 -8.38 24.47
C LYS A 661 10.91 -9.72 24.71
N GLN A 662 12.09 -9.91 24.12
CA GLN A 662 13.01 -10.96 24.57
C GLN A 662 13.66 -10.53 25.88
N ARG A 663 13.36 -11.24 26.99
CA ARG A 663 14.14 -11.17 28.24
C ARG A 663 14.92 -12.48 28.45
N GLN A 664 16.08 -12.36 29.10
CA GLN A 664 17.07 -13.43 29.29
C GLN A 664 16.49 -14.67 29.99
N ALA A 665 17.05 -15.83 29.63
CA ALA A 665 16.63 -17.17 30.01
C ALA A 665 16.36 -17.34 31.52
N GLY A 666 15.12 -17.69 31.88
CA GLY A 666 14.79 -18.15 33.23
C GLY A 666 13.33 -18.02 33.67
N GLU A 667 12.56 -17.10 33.09
CA GLU A 667 11.13 -16.88 33.42
C GLU A 667 10.23 -17.14 32.19
N GLN A 668 8.99 -17.58 32.43
CA GLN A 668 8.02 -17.92 31.38
C GLN A 668 7.85 -16.80 30.36
N ARG A 669 7.69 -17.19 29.08
CA ARG A 669 7.39 -16.29 27.96
C ARG A 669 6.04 -15.63 28.23
N LEU A 670 6.04 -14.34 28.57
CA LEU A 670 4.83 -13.53 28.72
C LEU A 670 4.97 -12.32 27.81
N TRP A 671 4.02 -12.15 26.88
CA TRP A 671 3.89 -10.93 26.08
C TRP A 671 3.16 -9.87 26.92
N GLU A 672 3.89 -9.18 27.80
CA GLU A 672 3.25 -8.26 28.76
C GLU A 672 2.67 -6.96 28.15
N THR A 673 2.73 -6.72 26.84
CA THR A 673 2.16 -5.49 26.25
C THR A 673 1.61 -5.67 24.84
N CYS A 674 0.32 -5.99 24.72
CA CYS A 674 -0.52 -5.32 23.73
C CYS A 674 -0.64 -3.86 24.20
N TYR A 675 -0.27 -2.87 23.39
CA TYR A 675 -0.50 -1.47 23.76
C TYR A 675 -2.02 -1.19 23.80
N HIS A 676 -2.67 -1.50 24.91
CA HIS A 676 -4.04 -1.10 25.19
C HIS A 676 -4.04 0.38 25.61
N LYS A 677 -4.70 1.19 24.78
CA LYS A 677 -5.48 2.44 25.01
C LYS A 677 -5.10 3.44 26.11
N THR A 678 -4.66 3.03 27.29
CA THR A 678 -4.50 3.90 28.46
C THR A 678 -3.16 4.63 28.53
N GLU A 679 -2.06 4.04 28.06
CA GLU A 679 -0.75 4.70 28.14
C GLU A 679 -0.51 5.72 27.01
N LEU A 680 -1.16 5.54 25.85
CA LEU A 680 -1.02 6.46 24.70
C LEU A 680 -1.77 7.80 24.89
N ARG A 681 -2.83 7.83 25.71
CA ARG A 681 -3.71 9.02 25.81
C ARG A 681 -3.16 10.11 26.75
N ALA A 682 -2.33 9.76 27.73
CA ALA A 682 -1.87 10.69 28.76
C ALA A 682 -0.82 11.71 28.24
N GLU A 683 -0.13 11.40 27.14
CA GLU A 683 0.93 12.26 26.59
C GLU A 683 0.61 12.92 25.26
N PHE A 684 -0.38 12.41 24.52
CA PHE A 684 -0.82 13.01 23.26
C PHE A 684 -1.39 14.43 23.43
N HIS A 685 -1.97 14.74 24.59
CA HIS A 685 -2.44 16.10 24.90
C HIS A 685 -1.35 17.07 25.36
N ARG A 686 -0.08 16.64 25.54
CA ARG A 686 0.96 17.50 26.12
C ARG A 686 1.99 18.09 25.16
N ARG A 687 2.00 17.77 23.86
CA ARG A 687 2.95 18.43 22.94
C ARG A 687 2.46 18.56 21.50
N MET A 688 2.07 19.79 21.15
CA MET A 688 2.22 20.46 19.85
C MET A 688 2.32 21.97 20.14
N PRO A 689 2.99 22.84 19.35
CA PRO A 689 4.10 22.67 18.41
C PRO A 689 5.40 23.37 18.91
N GLY A 690 6.58 22.94 18.42
CA GLY A 690 7.83 23.72 18.54
C GLY A 690 8.93 23.22 19.50
N GLN A 691 8.91 21.97 19.98
CA GLN A 691 10.05 21.43 20.73
C GLN A 691 10.89 20.45 19.88
N ARG A 692 12.15 20.83 19.66
CA ARG A 692 13.23 19.94 19.21
C ARG A 692 13.36 18.78 20.19
N GLY A 693 13.15 17.57 19.67
CA GLY A 693 13.31 16.31 20.40
C GLY A 693 12.19 15.35 20.03
N SER A 694 12.50 14.32 19.24
CA SER A 694 11.59 13.19 19.00
C SER A 694 11.05 12.66 20.33
N PRO A 695 9.76 12.29 20.43
CA PRO A 695 9.21 11.70 21.64
C PRO A 695 10.01 10.45 22.04
N VAL A 696 10.37 10.32 23.32
CA VAL A 696 11.28 9.29 23.86
C VAL A 696 10.68 7.86 23.82
N TRP A 697 9.44 7.70 23.37
CA TRP A 697 8.71 6.43 23.18
C TRP A 697 8.88 5.84 21.78
N TRP A 698 9.45 6.60 20.84
CA TRP A 698 10.03 6.05 19.63
C TRP A 698 11.35 5.39 20.02
N GLY A 699 11.28 4.20 20.64
CA GLY A 699 12.42 3.27 20.65
C GLY A 699 12.90 3.02 19.22
N ASP A 700 14.10 2.47 19.06
CA ASP A 700 14.73 2.25 17.74
C ASP A 700 13.71 1.70 16.73
N GLU A 701 13.21 2.59 15.86
CA GLU A 701 12.11 2.35 14.90
C GLU A 701 12.50 1.28 13.88
N MET A 702 13.78 0.90 13.85
CA MET A 702 14.32 -0.14 13.02
C MET A 702 13.88 -1.54 13.47
N ASP A 703 13.67 -1.77 14.78
CA ASP A 703 13.34 -3.10 15.32
C ASP A 703 11.84 -3.43 15.25
N LEU A 704 10.99 -2.42 15.32
CA LEU A 704 9.52 -2.58 15.40
C LEU A 704 8.90 -3.04 14.08
N TRP A 705 9.66 -2.95 12.97
CA TRP A 705 9.20 -3.29 11.62
C TRP A 705 10.14 -4.25 10.90
N HIS A 706 11.09 -4.85 11.64
CA HIS A 706 11.89 -5.94 11.08
C HIS A 706 10.98 -7.17 10.97
N PRO A 707 10.66 -7.63 9.74
CA PRO A 707 9.77 -8.74 9.55
C PRO A 707 10.39 -10.02 10.12
N ARG A 708 9.60 -10.80 10.86
CA ARG A 708 10.05 -12.03 11.52
C ARG A 708 9.14 -13.18 11.14
N CYS A 709 9.70 -14.37 11.02
CA CYS A 709 8.91 -15.60 10.96
C CYS A 709 8.34 -15.86 12.35
N VAL A 710 7.01 -15.87 12.46
CA VAL A 710 6.28 -16.10 13.71
C VAL A 710 5.43 -17.35 13.55
N LYS A 711 5.50 -18.28 14.50
CA LYS A 711 4.64 -19.46 14.50
C LYS A 711 3.19 -19.05 14.68
N VAL A 712 2.29 -19.69 13.94
CA VAL A 712 0.85 -19.48 14.09
C VAL A 712 0.40 -19.81 15.53
N ASP A 713 0.97 -20.87 16.11
CA ASP A 713 0.67 -21.34 17.48
C ASP A 713 1.23 -20.42 18.59
N ASP A 714 2.34 -19.71 18.34
CA ASP A 714 2.95 -18.78 19.30
C ASP A 714 2.10 -17.51 19.48
N ILE A 715 0.94 -17.38 18.84
CA ILE A 715 -0.03 -16.30 19.10
C ILE A 715 -1.25 -16.85 19.85
N VAL A 716 -1.50 -18.15 19.73
CA VAL A 716 -2.59 -18.88 20.38
C VAL A 716 -2.25 -19.19 21.85
N HIS A 717 -0.98 -19.40 22.19
CA HIS A 717 -0.61 -20.12 23.41
C HIS A 717 -0.15 -19.34 24.66
N ASP A 718 0.35 -18.10 24.59
CA ASP A 718 0.81 -17.35 25.80
C ASP A 718 -0.08 -16.12 26.13
N VAL A 719 -1.38 -16.14 25.73
CA VAL A 719 -2.44 -15.35 26.41
C VAL A 719 -2.86 -16.05 27.73
N THR A 720 -2.22 -17.18 28.06
CA THR A 720 -2.44 -17.97 29.29
C THR A 720 -1.66 -17.46 30.49
#